data_AF-A0A7J7ELY1-F1
#
_entry.id   AF-A0A7J7ELY1-F1
#
_cell.length_a   1.000
_cell.length_b   1.000
_cell.length_c   1.000
_cell.angle_alpha   90.00
_cell.angle_beta   90.00
_cell.angle_gamma   90.00
#
_symmetry.space_group_name_H-M   'P 1'
#
loop_
_entity.id
_entity.type
_entity.pdbx_description
1 polymer ?
#
loop_
_entity_poly.entity_id
_entity_poly.type
_entity_poly.pdbx_seq_one_letter_code
_entity_poly.pdbx_strand_id
1 'polypeptide(L)'
;VEHQYSHKFTVVVLRATKVTKGAFGDMLDTPDPYVELFISSTPDSRKRTRHFNNNINPVWNETFEFILDPNQENVLEITLMDANYVMDETLGTATFPISSMKVGEKKEVPFIFNRVTEMILEMSLEVCSAPDLRFSMALCDQEKAFRQQRKENIKENMKKLLGPKKSEGLYSTRDVGVVWKASLLLLEWLLLLWKQTLRYMSTLYSHPDFPEKGPEEINEELMKNVSYNPLLLLTPQKIKRYVESLWKKKSSGQPVTFTDIFGMLIGETLIHNRMNATLSSLREKVNTAQCPLPLFTCLHVKPDVSELMFADWVEFSPYEIGMAKYGTFMAPDLFGSKFFMGTVVKKYEENPLHFLMGVWGSAFSILFNRVLGVSGSQNKGSTMEEELENITAKHIVSNDSSDSDDELQEPKGTENEDVARDYQNDNQASWVHRMLMALVSDSALFNTREGRAGKVHNFMLGLNLNTSYPLSPLRDFTTQESVDDDELDAAVTDPDEFERIYEPLDVKSKKIHVVDSGLTFNLPYPLILRPQRGVDLIISFDFSARPSDSSPPFKVPPLYTMDMYLFLRCVQQLMELLLAEKWAKMNKLPFPKIDPYVFDREGLKECYVFKPKNPDVEKDCPTIIHFVLANINFRKYKAPGVPRETKEEKEMADFDIFDDPESPFSTFNFQYPNQAFKRLHDLMHFNTLNNIDVIQNAIVESIEYRRQNPSRCSVSLSNVEARRFFNKEFLNKPTA
;
A
#
# COMPACT_ATOMS: atom_id res chain seq x y z
N VAL A 1 7.22 18.26 2.52
CA VAL A 1 7.27 18.67 1.10
C VAL A 1 7.06 20.16 1.00
N GLU A 2 7.93 20.89 0.30
CA GLU A 2 7.65 22.27 -0.11
C GLU A 2 6.98 22.24 -1.48
N HIS A 3 5.84 22.90 -1.60
CA HIS A 3 5.15 23.01 -2.88
C HIS A 3 5.87 24.07 -3.72
N GLN A 4 6.42 23.64 -4.86
CA GLN A 4 6.96 24.53 -5.86
C GLN A 4 5.91 24.77 -6.95
N TYR A 5 5.87 26.00 -7.46
CA TYR A 5 5.03 26.36 -8.57
C TYR A 5 5.52 25.66 -9.84
N SER A 6 4.65 24.92 -10.51
CA SER A 6 4.88 24.40 -11.85
C SER A 6 4.17 25.28 -12.89
N HIS A 7 4.66 25.24 -14.12
CA HIS A 7 3.98 25.88 -15.24
C HIS A 7 3.20 24.85 -16.05
N LYS A 8 2.01 25.25 -16.50
CA LYS A 8 1.24 24.52 -17.51
C LYS A 8 1.51 25.15 -18.86
N PHE A 9 2.16 24.40 -19.74
CA PHE A 9 2.43 24.81 -21.12
C PHE A 9 1.49 24.06 -22.07
N THR A 10 0.67 24.83 -22.78
CA THR A 10 -0.33 24.31 -23.71
C THR A 10 0.11 24.61 -25.14
N VAL A 11 0.08 23.61 -26.00
CA VAL A 11 0.41 23.70 -27.43
C VAL A 11 -0.78 23.21 -28.23
N VAL A 12 -1.31 24.05 -29.12
CA VAL A 12 -2.31 23.67 -30.11
C VAL A 12 -1.63 23.57 -31.46
N VAL A 13 -1.60 22.37 -32.02
CA VAL A 13 -1.12 22.12 -33.38
C VAL A 13 -2.26 22.44 -34.34
N LEU A 14 -2.20 23.62 -34.98
CA LEU A 14 -3.29 24.12 -35.82
C LEU A 14 -3.28 23.43 -37.19
N ARG A 15 -2.27 23.75 -38.01
CA ARG A 15 -2.18 23.31 -39.41
C ARG A 15 -0.77 23.44 -39.98
N ALA A 16 -0.52 22.75 -41.09
CA ALA A 16 0.62 22.98 -41.97
C ALA A 16 0.15 23.23 -43.40
N THR A 17 0.98 23.89 -44.20
CA THR A 17 0.74 24.13 -45.62
C THR A 17 1.98 23.78 -46.43
N LYS A 18 1.74 23.27 -47.66
CA LYS A 18 2.79 22.86 -48.61
C LYS A 18 3.77 21.82 -48.07
N VAL A 19 3.27 20.83 -47.33
CA VAL A 19 4.08 19.69 -46.90
C VAL A 19 4.61 18.96 -48.13
N THR A 20 5.92 18.69 -48.16
CA THR A 20 6.60 18.10 -49.32
C THR A 20 7.85 17.32 -48.90
N LYS A 21 8.08 16.19 -49.58
CA LYS A 21 9.33 15.40 -49.61
C LYS A 21 10.25 15.82 -50.78
N GLY A 22 9.87 16.88 -51.49
CA GLY A 22 10.41 17.26 -52.79
C GLY A 22 9.67 16.59 -53.94
N ALA A 23 9.77 17.17 -55.14
CA ALA A 23 8.93 16.80 -56.29
C ALA A 23 8.98 15.31 -56.68
N PHE A 24 10.13 14.65 -56.49
CA PHE A 24 10.27 13.21 -56.77
C PHE A 24 9.70 12.34 -55.63
N GLY A 25 9.87 12.76 -54.37
CA GLY A 25 9.32 12.08 -53.21
C GLY A 25 7.79 12.12 -53.20
N ASP A 26 7.21 13.29 -53.45
CA ASP A 26 5.75 13.49 -53.48
C ASP A 26 5.06 12.71 -54.62
N MET A 27 5.79 12.44 -55.72
CA MET A 27 5.28 11.63 -56.83
C MET A 27 5.25 10.14 -56.49
N LEU A 28 6.22 9.66 -55.70
CA LEU A 28 6.27 8.28 -55.26
C LEU A 28 5.25 8.02 -54.15
N ASP A 29 5.13 8.97 -53.23
CA ASP A 29 4.26 8.86 -52.09
C ASP A 29 3.84 10.27 -51.63
N THR A 30 2.55 10.58 -51.71
CA THR A 30 2.06 11.89 -51.28
C THR A 30 2.08 11.95 -49.76
N PRO A 31 2.61 13.01 -49.13
CA PRO A 31 2.77 13.06 -47.68
C PRO A 31 1.49 12.74 -46.90
N ASP A 32 1.64 11.90 -45.88
CA ASP A 32 0.69 11.50 -44.84
C ASP A 32 1.08 12.17 -43.49
N PRO A 33 0.99 13.51 -43.36
CA PRO A 33 1.68 14.21 -42.28
C PRO A 33 1.05 14.06 -40.90
N TYR A 34 1.91 14.01 -39.89
CA TYR A 34 1.58 14.25 -38.49
C TYR A 34 2.69 15.03 -37.79
N VAL A 35 2.39 15.61 -36.63
CA VAL A 35 3.36 16.37 -35.83
C VAL A 35 3.62 15.65 -34.53
N GLU A 36 4.90 15.52 -34.19
CA GLU A 36 5.37 15.04 -32.91
C GLU A 36 5.95 16.21 -32.08
N LEU A 37 5.59 16.25 -30.80
CA LEU A 37 6.03 17.22 -29.81
C LEU A 37 6.81 16.48 -28.72
N PHE A 38 7.97 17.00 -28.34
CA PHE A 38 8.81 16.41 -27.29
C PHE A 38 9.44 17.48 -26.39
N ILE A 39 9.50 17.22 -25.08
CA ILE A 39 10.16 18.08 -24.09
C ILE A 39 10.97 17.20 -23.13
N SER A 40 12.29 17.23 -23.21
CA SER A 40 13.15 16.30 -22.45
C SER A 40 13.07 16.42 -20.92
N SER A 41 12.69 17.60 -20.40
CA SER A 41 12.64 17.93 -18.97
C SER A 41 11.38 17.47 -18.22
N THR A 42 10.36 16.92 -18.90
CA THR A 42 9.10 16.46 -18.27
C THR A 42 8.86 14.97 -18.53
N PRO A 43 8.23 14.23 -17.59
CA PRO A 43 7.75 12.88 -17.89
C PRO A 43 6.62 12.88 -18.93
N ASP A 44 6.46 11.76 -19.64
CA ASP A 44 5.44 11.57 -20.70
C ASP A 44 5.48 12.67 -21.78
N SER A 45 6.71 13.04 -22.14
CA SER A 45 7.03 14.22 -22.93
C SER A 45 6.75 14.10 -24.43
N ARG A 46 6.67 12.88 -24.96
CA ARG A 46 6.40 12.64 -26.38
C ARG A 46 4.89 12.58 -26.63
N LYS A 47 4.37 13.49 -27.44
CA LYS A 47 2.96 13.55 -27.85
C LYS A 47 2.90 13.72 -29.36
N ARG A 48 1.87 13.16 -30.02
CA ARG A 48 1.70 13.29 -31.47
C ARG A 48 0.26 13.56 -31.87
N THR A 49 0.09 14.25 -32.99
CA THR A 49 -1.21 14.39 -33.65
C THR A 49 -1.61 13.10 -34.37
N ARG A 50 -2.85 13.04 -34.84
CA ARG A 50 -3.24 12.08 -35.89
C ARG A 50 -2.54 12.43 -37.20
N HIS A 51 -2.35 11.42 -38.05
CA HIS A 51 -1.91 11.66 -39.43
C HIS A 51 -3.11 11.90 -40.35
N PHE A 52 -2.87 12.57 -41.47
CA PHE A 52 -3.85 12.72 -42.55
C PHE A 52 -3.31 12.11 -43.84
N ASN A 53 -4.02 11.13 -44.40
CA ASN A 53 -3.58 10.48 -45.62
C ASN A 53 -3.60 11.45 -46.81
N ASN A 54 -2.48 11.53 -47.52
CA ASN A 54 -2.26 12.18 -48.81
C ASN A 54 -2.67 13.65 -48.78
N ASN A 55 -2.32 14.35 -47.70
CA ASN A 55 -2.76 15.72 -47.45
C ASN A 55 -1.58 16.66 -47.19
N ILE A 56 -1.24 17.46 -48.19
CA ILE A 56 -0.15 18.45 -48.11
C ILE A 56 -0.52 19.75 -47.36
N ASN A 57 -1.79 19.92 -46.96
CA ASN A 57 -2.27 21.05 -46.18
C ASN A 57 -3.12 20.57 -44.98
N PRO A 58 -2.53 19.79 -44.06
CA PRO A 58 -3.27 19.20 -42.94
C PRO A 58 -3.73 20.26 -41.94
N VAL A 59 -4.91 20.05 -41.35
CA VAL A 59 -5.47 20.87 -40.27
C VAL A 59 -5.83 19.95 -39.12
N TRP A 60 -5.02 19.96 -38.06
CA TRP A 60 -5.16 19.06 -36.91
C TRP A 60 -6.07 19.66 -35.83
N ASN A 61 -5.83 20.91 -35.43
CA ASN A 61 -6.48 21.55 -34.28
C ASN A 61 -6.45 20.67 -33.01
N GLU A 62 -5.32 20.01 -32.76
CA GLU A 62 -5.13 19.14 -31.60
C GLU A 62 -4.38 19.89 -30.49
N THR A 63 -4.86 19.77 -29.26
CA THR A 63 -4.29 20.45 -28.09
C THR A 63 -3.52 19.48 -27.21
N PHE A 64 -2.33 19.90 -26.78
CA PHE A 64 -1.43 19.13 -25.92
C PHE A 64 -1.02 19.97 -24.72
N GLU A 65 -0.95 19.34 -23.55
CA GLU A 65 -0.57 19.99 -22.30
C GLU A 65 0.67 19.32 -21.70
N PHE A 66 1.57 20.15 -21.16
CA PHE A 66 2.81 19.76 -20.48
C PHE A 66 2.90 20.47 -19.14
N ILE A 67 3.37 19.76 -18.11
CA ILE A 67 3.68 20.34 -16.80
C ILE A 67 5.19 20.51 -16.74
N LEU A 68 5.65 21.74 -16.45
CA LEU A 68 7.05 22.11 -16.53
C LEU A 68 7.57 22.58 -15.18
N ASP A 69 8.81 22.18 -14.86
CA ASP A 69 9.58 22.78 -13.78
C ASP A 69 10.21 24.09 -14.28
N PRO A 70 9.85 25.25 -13.72
CA PRO A 70 10.41 26.53 -14.13
C PRO A 70 11.92 26.65 -13.89
N ASN A 71 12.51 25.78 -13.06
CA ASN A 71 13.94 25.78 -12.77
C ASN A 71 14.77 25.00 -13.83
N GLN A 72 14.11 24.30 -14.75
CA GLN A 72 14.77 23.56 -15.82
C GLN A 72 14.77 24.34 -17.15
N GLU A 73 15.74 24.03 -18.00
CA GLU A 73 15.76 24.52 -19.38
C GLU A 73 14.74 23.74 -20.22
N ASN A 74 13.53 24.27 -20.31
CA ASN A 74 12.45 23.64 -21.06
C ASN A 74 12.49 24.06 -22.53
N VAL A 75 12.77 23.11 -23.42
CA VAL A 75 12.78 23.28 -24.88
C VAL A 75 11.74 22.34 -25.49
N LEU A 76 10.84 22.90 -26.31
CA LEU A 76 9.91 22.13 -27.12
C LEU A 76 10.60 21.75 -28.44
N GLU A 77 10.81 20.46 -28.65
CA GLU A 77 11.17 19.87 -29.92
C GLU A 77 9.90 19.55 -30.71
N ILE A 78 9.90 19.93 -31.99
CA ILE A 78 8.74 19.84 -32.88
C ILE A 78 9.21 19.14 -34.14
N THR A 79 8.66 17.96 -34.42
CA THR A 79 9.05 17.15 -35.56
C THR A 79 7.86 16.95 -36.49
N LEU A 80 7.99 17.40 -37.73
CA LEU A 80 7.03 17.10 -38.78
C LEU A 80 7.39 15.74 -39.39
N MET A 81 6.46 14.80 -39.32
CA MET A 81 6.64 13.42 -39.72
C MET A 81 5.70 13.07 -40.87
N ASP A 82 6.06 12.04 -41.61
CA ASP A 82 5.30 11.41 -42.68
C ASP A 82 5.03 9.95 -42.32
N ALA A 83 3.76 9.57 -42.20
CA ALA A 83 3.40 8.22 -41.80
C ALA A 83 3.59 7.24 -42.95
N ASN A 84 4.30 6.13 -42.72
CA ASN A 84 4.62 5.13 -43.74
C ASN A 84 4.28 3.73 -43.25
N TYR A 85 4.02 2.79 -44.17
CA TYR A 85 3.73 1.39 -43.81
C TYR A 85 4.89 0.66 -43.14
N VAL A 86 6.13 1.05 -43.47
CA VAL A 86 7.34 0.37 -42.99
C VAL A 86 8.00 1.16 -41.87
N MET A 87 8.31 2.42 -42.12
CA MET A 87 8.98 3.30 -41.16
C MET A 87 8.67 4.75 -41.49
N ASP A 88 8.12 5.47 -40.52
CA ASP A 88 7.77 6.89 -40.66
C ASP A 88 9.00 7.73 -41.00
N GLU A 89 8.85 8.70 -41.90
CA GLU A 89 9.94 9.57 -42.35
C GLU A 89 9.88 10.92 -41.62
N THR A 90 11.01 11.40 -41.10
CA THR A 90 11.11 12.75 -40.54
C THR A 90 11.32 13.78 -41.65
N LEU A 91 10.32 14.65 -41.86
CA LEU A 91 10.38 15.72 -42.87
C LEU A 91 11.17 16.94 -42.38
N GLY A 92 11.19 17.17 -41.06
CA GLY A 92 12.02 18.20 -40.45
C GLY A 92 11.76 18.38 -38.96
N THR A 93 12.73 18.98 -38.27
CA THR A 93 12.67 19.26 -36.84
C THR A 93 12.91 20.75 -36.58
N ALA A 94 12.16 21.30 -35.64
CA ALA A 94 12.31 22.66 -35.13
C ALA A 94 12.34 22.63 -33.60
N THR A 95 12.90 23.67 -32.99
CA THR A 95 12.95 23.81 -31.53
C THR A 95 12.40 25.15 -31.11
N PHE A 96 11.83 25.19 -29.90
CA PHE A 96 11.27 26.39 -29.32
C PHE A 96 11.65 26.50 -27.83
N PRO A 97 12.49 27.46 -27.43
CA PRO A 97 12.82 27.67 -26.03
C PRO A 97 11.66 28.33 -25.29
N ILE A 98 11.10 27.62 -24.31
CA ILE A 98 9.89 28.06 -23.58
C ILE A 98 10.21 29.25 -22.66
N SER A 99 11.49 29.43 -22.28
CA SER A 99 11.99 30.62 -21.58
C SER A 99 11.76 31.94 -22.34
N SER A 100 11.48 31.89 -23.65
CA SER A 100 11.10 33.06 -24.44
C SER A 100 9.66 33.54 -24.22
N MET A 101 8.84 32.77 -23.49
CA MET A 101 7.46 33.12 -23.15
C MET A 101 7.35 33.59 -21.71
N LYS A 102 6.43 34.52 -21.47
CA LYS A 102 6.05 34.95 -20.13
C LYS A 102 4.80 34.19 -19.66
N VAL A 103 4.69 34.01 -18.36
CA VAL A 103 3.48 33.46 -17.75
C VAL A 103 2.28 34.36 -18.04
N GLY A 104 1.16 33.77 -18.45
CA GLY A 104 -0.04 34.44 -18.94
C GLY A 104 0.00 34.82 -20.41
N GLU A 105 1.12 34.62 -21.10
CA GLU A 105 1.25 34.89 -22.53
C GLU A 105 0.63 33.76 -23.36
N LYS A 106 -0.11 34.16 -24.40
CA LYS A 106 -0.63 33.28 -25.45
C LYS A 106 -0.21 33.84 -26.80
N LYS A 107 0.47 33.05 -27.62
CA LYS A 107 0.97 33.49 -28.93
C LYS A 107 0.89 32.40 -30.00
N GLU A 108 0.71 32.83 -31.24
CA GLU A 108 0.81 31.98 -32.41
C GLU A 108 2.23 32.07 -32.98
N VAL A 109 2.87 30.93 -33.22
CA VAL A 109 4.27 30.83 -33.68
C VAL A 109 4.31 30.02 -34.98
N PRO A 110 4.75 30.64 -36.10
CA PRO A 110 4.99 29.94 -37.35
C PRO A 110 6.36 29.26 -37.36
N PHE A 111 6.43 28.05 -37.89
CA PHE A 111 7.63 27.26 -38.12
C PHE A 111 7.75 26.93 -39.60
N ILE A 112 8.94 27.11 -40.16
CA ILE A 112 9.21 26.85 -41.59
C ILE A 112 10.16 25.67 -41.71
N PHE A 113 9.72 24.60 -42.37
CA PHE A 113 10.52 23.42 -42.67
C PHE A 113 10.94 23.43 -44.14
N ASN A 114 12.20 23.06 -44.42
CA ASN A 114 12.77 22.97 -45.77
C ASN A 114 12.57 24.22 -46.64
N ARG A 115 12.39 25.40 -46.03
CA ARG A 115 12.09 26.70 -46.67
C ARG A 115 10.79 26.73 -47.50
N VAL A 116 9.93 25.72 -47.39
CA VAL A 116 8.71 25.58 -48.20
C VAL A 116 7.48 25.35 -47.33
N THR A 117 7.55 24.38 -46.44
CA THR A 117 6.44 23.98 -45.58
C THR A 117 6.30 24.95 -44.42
N GLU A 118 5.12 25.54 -44.24
CA GLU A 118 4.81 26.40 -43.09
C GLU A 118 3.85 25.69 -42.16
N MET A 119 4.17 25.64 -40.88
CA MET A 119 3.33 25.08 -39.83
C MET A 119 3.07 26.11 -38.74
N ILE A 120 1.85 26.13 -38.22
CA ILE A 120 1.43 27.11 -37.23
C ILE A 120 1.05 26.38 -35.94
N LEU A 121 1.68 26.78 -34.83
CA LEU A 121 1.34 26.35 -33.48
C LEU A 121 0.83 27.53 -32.67
N GLU A 122 -0.22 27.33 -31.88
CA GLU A 122 -0.61 28.27 -30.82
C GLU A 122 -0.07 27.75 -29.49
N MET A 123 0.60 28.62 -28.72
CA MET A 123 1.23 28.27 -27.45
C MET A 123 0.72 29.18 -26.34
N SER A 124 0.45 28.63 -25.16
CA SER A 124 0.18 29.39 -23.94
C SER A 124 0.95 28.86 -22.74
N LEU A 125 1.31 29.75 -21.82
CA LEU A 125 2.01 29.41 -20.59
C LEU A 125 1.23 29.95 -19.39
N GLU A 126 0.86 29.08 -18.46
CA GLU A 126 0.04 29.40 -17.28
C GLU A 126 0.70 28.87 -16.01
N VAL A 127 0.35 29.43 -14.84
CA VAL A 127 0.76 28.85 -13.55
C VAL A 127 -0.20 27.74 -13.17
N CYS A 128 0.30 26.59 -12.74
CA CYS A 128 -0.53 25.55 -12.12
C CYS A 128 -1.07 26.06 -10.78
N SER A 129 -2.37 26.32 -10.70
CA SER A 129 -2.98 27.00 -9.55
C SER A 129 -3.15 26.11 -8.30
N ALA A 130 -3.17 24.79 -8.45
CA ALA A 130 -3.19 23.85 -7.33
C ALA A 130 -2.68 22.45 -7.77
N PRO A 131 -1.86 21.77 -6.96
CA PRO A 131 -1.49 20.38 -7.19
C PRO A 131 -2.68 19.45 -6.92
N ASP A 132 -2.76 18.34 -7.66
CA ASP A 132 -3.71 17.25 -7.38
C ASP A 132 -3.32 16.48 -6.11
N LEU A 133 -2.04 16.51 -5.74
CA LEU A 133 -1.56 16.01 -4.47
C LEU A 133 -1.90 16.95 -3.32
N ARG A 134 -2.41 16.36 -2.26
CA ARG A 134 -2.68 17.03 -1.00
C ARG A 134 -1.44 16.96 -0.11
N PHE A 135 -0.84 18.11 0.18
CA PHE A 135 0.30 18.25 1.08
C PHE A 135 -0.13 18.75 2.47
N SER A 136 -0.40 17.84 3.40
CA SER A 136 -0.51 18.20 4.82
C SER A 136 -0.51 16.97 5.73
N MET A 137 -0.01 17.15 6.95
CA MET A 137 -0.04 16.14 8.01
C MET A 137 -1.44 15.89 8.59
N ALA A 138 -2.36 16.86 8.48
CA ALA A 138 -3.72 16.75 9.01
C ALA A 138 -4.52 15.62 8.32
N LEU A 139 -5.59 15.15 8.95
CA LEU A 139 -6.55 14.28 8.26
C LEU A 139 -7.23 15.04 7.10
N CYS A 140 -7.65 14.34 6.04
CA CYS A 140 -8.52 14.94 5.03
C CYS A 140 -9.87 15.36 5.61
N ASP A 141 -10.57 16.24 4.91
CA ASP A 141 -11.85 16.78 5.39
C ASP A 141 -12.93 15.70 5.42
N GLN A 142 -12.88 14.72 4.52
CA GLN A 142 -13.76 13.55 4.54
C GLN A 142 -13.56 12.70 5.82
N GLU A 143 -12.32 12.40 6.21
CA GLU A 143 -12.06 11.65 7.46
C GLU A 143 -12.46 12.48 8.70
N LYS A 144 -12.26 13.80 8.70
CA LYS A 144 -12.74 14.67 9.80
C LYS A 144 -14.28 14.64 9.92
N ALA A 145 -14.99 14.79 8.80
CA ALA A 145 -16.45 14.75 8.75
C ALA A 145 -16.98 13.39 9.21
N PHE A 146 -16.38 12.29 8.72
CA PHE A 146 -16.67 10.93 9.15
C PHE A 146 -16.54 10.77 10.67
N ARG A 147 -15.42 11.23 11.24
CA ARG A 147 -15.16 11.13 12.69
C ARG A 147 -16.17 11.92 13.50
N GLN A 148 -16.54 13.12 13.04
CA GLN A 148 -17.53 13.96 13.70
C GLN A 148 -18.91 13.28 13.72
N GLN A 149 -19.33 12.71 12.60
CA GLN A 149 -20.61 12.00 12.49
C GLN A 149 -20.62 10.70 13.29
N ARG A 150 -19.54 9.91 13.23
CA ARG A 150 -19.45 8.62 13.93
C ARG A 150 -19.45 8.75 15.45
N LYS A 151 -19.04 9.90 15.99
CA LYS A 151 -18.84 10.11 17.42
C LYS A 151 -20.11 9.89 18.24
N GLU A 152 -21.26 10.36 17.73
CA GLU A 152 -22.56 10.15 18.39
C GLU A 152 -22.98 8.68 18.33
N ASN A 153 -22.84 8.02 17.16
CA ASN A 153 -23.13 6.58 17.02
C ASN A 153 -22.32 5.73 18.01
N ILE A 154 -21.02 6.03 18.16
CA ILE A 154 -20.15 5.33 19.11
C ILE A 154 -20.56 5.59 20.54
N LYS A 155 -20.93 6.83 20.88
CA LYS A 155 -21.42 7.18 22.22
C LYS A 155 -22.63 6.31 22.61
N GLU A 156 -23.62 6.21 21.74
CA GLU A 156 -24.83 5.40 21.99
C GLU A 156 -24.51 3.91 22.10
N ASN A 157 -23.68 3.39 21.20
CA ASN A 157 -23.31 1.96 21.20
C ASN A 157 -22.44 1.60 22.42
N MET A 158 -21.55 2.48 22.88
CA MET A 158 -20.79 2.29 24.11
C MET A 158 -21.72 2.23 25.34
N LYS A 159 -22.75 3.09 25.42
CA LYS A 159 -23.75 3.02 26.50
C LYS A 159 -24.49 1.69 26.51
N LYS A 160 -24.88 1.18 25.33
CA LYS A 160 -25.53 -0.13 25.20
C LYS A 160 -24.60 -1.27 25.63
N LEU A 161 -23.34 -1.24 25.20
CA LEU A 161 -22.36 -2.29 25.52
C LEU A 161 -21.98 -2.33 27.01
N LEU A 162 -21.75 -1.17 27.63
CA LEU A 162 -21.31 -1.05 29.02
C LEU A 162 -22.47 -1.18 30.03
N GLY A 163 -23.70 -0.95 29.58
CA GLY A 163 -24.87 -0.82 30.45
C GLY A 163 -24.88 0.48 31.27
N PRO A 164 -25.95 0.74 32.03
CA PRO A 164 -26.16 2.04 32.69
C PRO A 164 -25.13 2.34 33.79
N LYS A 165 -24.67 1.33 34.54
CA LYS A 165 -23.74 1.52 35.67
C LYS A 165 -22.31 1.87 35.24
N LYS A 166 -21.78 1.17 34.22
CA LYS A 166 -20.40 1.41 33.74
C LYS A 166 -20.30 2.58 32.74
N SER A 167 -21.43 3.16 32.31
CA SER A 167 -21.47 4.30 31.37
C SER A 167 -21.74 5.65 32.03
N GLU A 168 -21.75 5.72 33.37
CA GLU A 168 -21.97 6.96 34.13
C GLU A 168 -20.94 8.06 33.80
N GLY A 169 -19.79 7.75 33.23
CA GLY A 169 -18.80 8.75 32.79
C GLY A 169 -19.07 9.38 31.42
N LEU A 170 -20.02 8.87 30.63
CA LEU A 170 -20.19 9.19 29.21
C LEU A 170 -21.30 10.24 28.96
N TYR A 171 -21.06 11.48 29.42
CA TYR A 171 -22.03 12.58 29.33
C TYR A 171 -21.98 13.29 27.98
N SER A 172 -20.77 13.54 27.49
CA SER A 172 -20.49 14.28 26.26
C SER A 172 -19.86 13.37 25.21
N THR A 173 -19.96 13.74 23.94
CA THR A 173 -19.10 13.14 22.92
C THR A 173 -17.63 13.45 23.13
N ARG A 174 -17.27 14.46 23.92
CA ARG A 174 -15.88 14.73 24.30
C ARG A 174 -15.24 13.58 25.09
N ASP A 175 -16.06 12.80 25.79
CA ASP A 175 -15.62 11.67 26.65
C ASP A 175 -15.43 10.37 25.84
N VAL A 176 -15.81 10.37 24.55
CA VAL A 176 -15.64 9.22 23.65
C VAL A 176 -14.19 9.14 23.21
N GLY A 177 -13.46 8.18 23.78
CA GLY A 177 -12.14 7.80 23.29
C GLY A 177 -12.20 7.36 21.83
N VAL A 178 -11.15 7.67 21.07
CA VAL A 178 -10.95 7.11 19.74
C VAL A 178 -10.50 5.67 19.97
N VAL A 179 -11.48 4.79 20.05
CA VAL A 179 -11.22 3.35 20.12
C VAL A 179 -10.95 2.90 18.69
N TRP A 180 -9.70 2.57 18.42
CA TRP A 180 -9.36 1.83 17.23
C TRP A 180 -9.38 0.34 17.59
N LYS A 181 -10.42 -0.34 17.15
CA LYS A 181 -10.34 -1.78 17.00
C LYS A 181 -9.56 -2.04 15.73
N ALA A 182 -8.62 -3.00 15.72
CA ALA A 182 -7.73 -3.25 14.58
C ALA A 182 -8.40 -3.72 13.28
N SER A 183 -9.71 -3.55 13.22
CA SER A 183 -10.71 -4.07 12.31
C SER A 183 -11.98 -4.17 13.16
N LEU A 184 -12.81 -3.12 13.21
CA LEU A 184 -14.18 -3.28 13.73
C LEU A 184 -15.06 -4.15 12.80
N LEU A 185 -14.47 -4.81 11.81
CA LEU A 185 -15.04 -5.96 11.11
C LEU A 185 -14.57 -7.32 11.62
N LEU A 186 -13.54 -7.39 12.47
CA LEU A 186 -13.10 -8.66 13.07
C LEU A 186 -13.92 -9.06 14.31
N LEU A 187 -14.97 -8.31 14.64
CA LEU A 187 -15.89 -8.65 15.74
C LEU A 187 -16.88 -9.74 15.40
N GLU A 188 -17.05 -10.02 14.12
CA GLU A 188 -17.85 -11.14 13.66
C GLU A 188 -17.03 -11.90 12.60
N TRP A 189 -16.14 -12.73 13.16
CA TRP A 189 -15.67 -13.99 12.60
C TRP A 189 -14.71 -14.01 11.35
N LEU A 190 -13.41 -14.17 11.65
CA LEU A 190 -12.44 -15.18 11.13
C LEU A 190 -12.52 -15.74 9.69
N LEU A 191 -11.45 -15.93 8.89
CA LEU A 191 -9.98 -16.05 9.03
C LEU A 191 -9.27 -15.94 7.67
N LEU A 192 -7.94 -15.88 7.67
CA LEU A 192 -6.98 -16.90 7.19
C LEU A 192 -5.55 -16.32 7.31
N LEU A 193 -4.55 -17.16 7.53
CA LEU A 193 -3.20 -16.74 7.92
C LEU A 193 -2.63 -15.63 7.05
N TRP A 194 -1.98 -14.68 7.72
CA TRP A 194 -1.05 -13.67 7.22
C TRP A 194 -1.48 -12.92 5.94
N LYS A 195 -1.62 -11.60 6.04
CA LYS A 195 -1.91 -10.69 4.90
C LYS A 195 -3.35 -10.77 4.35
N GLN A 196 -4.22 -11.61 4.93
CA GLN A 196 -5.63 -11.74 4.52
C GLN A 196 -6.62 -10.84 5.29
N THR A 197 -6.25 -10.17 6.38
CA THR A 197 -7.13 -9.17 7.05
C THR A 197 -7.60 -8.09 6.07
N LEU A 198 -6.68 -7.65 5.20
CA LEU A 198 -6.96 -6.66 4.15
C LEU A 198 -7.92 -7.24 3.08
N ARG A 199 -7.84 -8.54 2.79
CA ARG A 199 -8.75 -9.24 1.87
C ARG A 199 -10.13 -9.43 2.47
N TYR A 200 -10.23 -9.80 3.74
CA TYR A 200 -11.52 -9.90 4.44
C TYR A 200 -12.25 -8.56 4.48
N MET A 201 -11.55 -7.48 4.85
CA MET A 201 -12.11 -6.14 4.81
C MET A 201 -12.57 -5.77 3.39
N SER A 202 -11.80 -6.14 2.36
CA SER A 202 -12.19 -5.92 0.96
C SER A 202 -13.47 -6.67 0.60
N THR A 203 -13.58 -7.96 0.95
CA THR A 203 -14.78 -8.78 0.72
C THR A 203 -16.01 -8.21 1.40
N LEU A 204 -15.87 -7.78 2.66
CA LEU A 204 -16.96 -7.31 3.50
C LEU A 204 -17.41 -5.89 3.14
N TYR A 205 -16.49 -4.93 3.02
CA TYR A 205 -16.86 -3.56 2.61
C TYR A 205 -17.32 -3.48 1.15
N SER A 206 -16.92 -4.41 0.27
CA SER A 206 -17.44 -4.48 -1.10
C SER A 206 -18.78 -5.22 -1.19
N HIS A 207 -19.21 -5.93 -0.15
CA HIS A 207 -20.46 -6.69 -0.20
C HIS A 207 -21.67 -5.74 -0.36
N PRO A 208 -22.58 -5.98 -1.32
CA PRO A 208 -23.69 -5.08 -1.61
C PRO A 208 -24.58 -4.85 -0.39
N ASP A 209 -24.89 -5.92 0.34
CA ASP A 209 -25.83 -5.86 1.48
C ASP A 209 -25.18 -5.46 2.81
N PHE A 210 -23.86 -5.27 2.89
CA PHE A 210 -23.22 -4.79 4.11
C PHE A 210 -23.51 -3.28 4.30
N PRO A 211 -23.84 -2.75 5.50
CA PRO A 211 -23.92 -3.43 6.81
C PRO A 211 -25.32 -3.91 7.21
N GLU A 212 -26.30 -3.97 6.30
CA GLU A 212 -27.63 -4.50 6.61
C GLU A 212 -27.58 -6.00 6.92
N LYS A 213 -26.82 -6.75 6.11
CA LYS A 213 -26.37 -8.10 6.45
C LYS A 213 -25.08 -8.05 7.23
N GLY A 214 -25.03 -8.88 8.26
CA GLY A 214 -23.86 -9.03 9.10
C GLY A 214 -22.82 -9.93 8.45
N PRO A 215 -21.66 -10.05 9.08
CA PRO A 215 -20.70 -11.07 8.73
C PRO A 215 -21.21 -12.50 8.85
N GLU A 216 -22.22 -12.82 9.66
CA GLU A 216 -22.78 -14.18 9.74
C GLU A 216 -23.14 -14.73 8.34
N GLU A 217 -23.91 -13.98 7.54
CA GLU A 217 -24.29 -14.42 6.19
C GLU A 217 -23.12 -14.32 5.20
N ILE A 218 -22.30 -13.27 5.30
CA ILE A 218 -21.18 -13.02 4.37
C ILE A 218 -20.07 -14.08 4.56
N ASN A 219 -19.89 -14.58 5.77
CA ASN A 219 -18.92 -15.61 6.09
C ASN A 219 -19.35 -16.98 5.54
N GLU A 220 -20.64 -17.25 5.35
CA GLU A 220 -21.09 -18.44 4.64
C GLU A 220 -20.71 -18.39 3.15
N GLU A 221 -20.82 -17.23 2.50
CA GLU A 221 -20.31 -17.02 1.14
C GLU A 221 -18.80 -17.24 1.10
N LEU A 222 -18.07 -16.64 2.05
CA LEU A 222 -16.62 -16.78 2.15
C LEU A 222 -16.20 -18.25 2.32
N MET A 223 -16.85 -18.99 3.23
CA MET A 223 -16.58 -20.42 3.48
C MET A 223 -16.76 -21.25 2.21
N LYS A 224 -17.83 -21.01 1.45
CA LYS A 224 -18.07 -21.69 0.16
C LYS A 224 -16.96 -21.37 -0.85
N ASN A 225 -16.58 -20.10 -0.94
CA ASN A 225 -15.58 -19.63 -1.89
C ASN A 225 -14.18 -20.23 -1.62
N VAL A 226 -13.75 -20.33 -0.35
CA VAL A 226 -12.42 -20.85 0.02
C VAL A 226 -12.36 -22.38 0.15
N SER A 227 -13.49 -23.07 0.03
CA SER A 227 -13.56 -24.55 0.09
C SER A 227 -12.88 -25.23 -1.11
N TYR A 228 -12.79 -24.52 -2.23
CA TYR A 228 -12.13 -24.96 -3.45
C TYR A 228 -10.72 -24.41 -3.52
N ASN A 229 -9.79 -25.19 -4.08
CA ASN A 229 -8.43 -24.72 -4.30
C ASN A 229 -8.41 -23.58 -5.33
N PRO A 230 -7.95 -22.36 -4.97
CA PRO A 230 -7.90 -21.22 -5.88
C PRO A 230 -7.07 -21.49 -7.13
N LEU A 231 -6.02 -22.31 -7.05
CA LEU A 231 -5.16 -22.65 -8.18
C LEU A 231 -5.93 -23.37 -9.30
N LEU A 232 -7.07 -24.01 -9.01
CA LEU A 232 -7.93 -24.61 -10.02
C LEU A 232 -8.66 -23.56 -10.87
N LEU A 233 -8.71 -22.29 -10.44
CA LEU A 233 -9.23 -21.18 -11.23
C LEU A 233 -8.26 -20.76 -12.34
N LEU A 234 -6.99 -21.18 -12.30
CA LEU A 234 -5.99 -20.91 -13.33
C LEU A 234 -6.20 -21.81 -14.56
N THR A 235 -7.38 -21.75 -15.17
CA THR A 235 -7.68 -22.45 -16.43
C THR A 235 -7.17 -21.65 -17.64
N PRO A 236 -6.86 -22.28 -18.78
CA PRO A 236 -6.38 -21.58 -19.97
C PRO A 236 -7.29 -20.42 -20.41
N GLN A 237 -8.62 -20.62 -20.32
CA GLN A 237 -9.60 -19.59 -20.70
C GLN A 237 -9.55 -18.38 -19.76
N LYS A 238 -9.42 -18.61 -18.45
CA LYS A 238 -9.36 -17.53 -17.45
C LYS A 238 -8.03 -16.78 -17.53
N ILE A 239 -6.91 -17.50 -17.69
CA ILE A 239 -5.60 -16.86 -17.86
C ILE A 239 -5.56 -16.02 -19.14
N LYS A 240 -6.16 -16.49 -20.24
CA LYS A 240 -6.28 -15.66 -21.45
C LYS A 240 -6.99 -14.33 -21.17
N ARG A 241 -8.10 -14.36 -20.43
CA ARG A 241 -8.82 -13.14 -20.01
C ARG A 241 -7.97 -12.26 -19.10
N TYR A 242 -7.21 -12.85 -18.19
CA TYR A 242 -6.28 -12.12 -17.34
C TYR A 242 -5.25 -11.38 -18.20
N VAL A 243 -4.59 -12.10 -19.11
CA VAL A 243 -3.59 -11.54 -20.02
C VAL A 243 -4.18 -10.43 -20.89
N GLU A 244 -5.40 -10.58 -21.43
CA GLU A 244 -6.09 -9.53 -22.19
C GLU A 244 -6.34 -8.27 -21.34
N SER A 245 -6.78 -8.43 -20.08
CA SER A 245 -6.96 -7.32 -19.13
C SER A 245 -5.64 -6.61 -18.80
N LEU A 246 -4.57 -7.39 -18.63
CA LEU A 246 -3.21 -6.86 -18.40
C LEU A 246 -2.68 -6.13 -19.62
N TRP A 247 -2.95 -6.61 -20.83
CA TRP A 247 -2.60 -5.91 -22.06
C TRP A 247 -3.32 -4.57 -22.18
N LYS A 248 -4.59 -4.45 -21.75
CA LYS A 248 -5.29 -3.16 -21.65
C LYS A 248 -4.53 -2.22 -20.70
N LYS A 249 -4.11 -2.69 -19.54
CA LYS A 249 -3.33 -1.91 -18.56
C LYS A 249 -1.95 -1.52 -19.11
N LYS A 250 -1.18 -2.46 -19.66
CA LYS A 250 0.15 -2.23 -20.24
C LYS A 250 0.11 -1.28 -21.44
N SER A 251 -0.80 -1.49 -22.39
CA SER A 251 -0.96 -0.61 -23.57
C SER A 251 -1.40 0.81 -23.22
N SER A 252 -2.08 1.01 -22.08
CA SER A 252 -2.34 2.37 -21.58
C SER A 252 -1.08 3.07 -21.06
N GLY A 253 -0.02 2.31 -20.76
CA GLY A 253 1.25 2.78 -20.24
C GLY A 253 1.40 2.63 -18.71
N GLN A 254 0.56 1.83 -18.06
CA GLN A 254 0.75 1.44 -16.66
C GLN A 254 1.64 0.20 -16.57
N PRO A 255 2.54 0.12 -15.57
CA PRO A 255 3.34 -1.09 -15.34
C PRO A 255 2.43 -2.26 -14.95
N VAL A 256 2.79 -3.44 -15.42
CA VAL A 256 2.15 -4.72 -15.08
C VAL A 256 3.20 -5.62 -14.45
N THR A 257 2.80 -6.34 -13.42
CA THR A 257 3.64 -7.24 -12.62
C THR A 257 2.89 -8.55 -12.35
N PHE A 258 3.57 -9.56 -11.82
CA PHE A 258 2.87 -10.78 -11.40
C PHE A 258 1.84 -10.52 -10.28
N THR A 259 2.02 -9.46 -9.50
CA THR A 259 1.04 -9.01 -8.50
C THR A 259 -0.34 -8.74 -9.12
N ASP A 260 -0.41 -8.28 -10.38
CA ASP A 260 -1.68 -8.09 -11.07
C ASP A 260 -2.41 -9.42 -11.34
N ILE A 261 -1.67 -10.44 -11.79
CA ILE A 261 -2.19 -11.81 -12.01
C ILE A 261 -2.68 -12.40 -10.69
N PHE A 262 -1.85 -12.28 -9.66
CA PHE A 262 -2.19 -12.77 -8.33
C PHE A 262 -3.42 -12.03 -7.76
N GLY A 263 -3.51 -10.72 -7.95
CA GLY A 263 -4.68 -9.92 -7.57
C GLY A 263 -5.96 -10.40 -8.26
N MET A 264 -5.92 -10.69 -9.56
CA MET A 264 -7.09 -11.26 -10.27
C MET A 264 -7.50 -12.63 -9.74
N LEU A 265 -6.53 -13.52 -9.46
CA LEU A 265 -6.79 -14.83 -8.87
C LEU A 265 -7.49 -14.71 -7.51
N ILE A 266 -7.01 -13.81 -6.65
CA ILE A 266 -7.61 -13.54 -5.33
C ILE A 266 -9.00 -12.92 -5.49
N GLY A 267 -9.16 -11.96 -6.40
CA GLY A 267 -10.45 -11.35 -6.72
C GLY A 267 -11.47 -12.39 -7.15
N GLU A 268 -11.10 -13.30 -8.06
CA GLU A 268 -11.99 -14.34 -8.55
C GLU A 268 -12.27 -15.43 -7.50
N THR A 269 -11.42 -15.56 -6.49
CA THR A 269 -11.72 -16.44 -5.36
C THR A 269 -12.73 -15.77 -4.42
N LEU A 270 -12.48 -14.52 -4.02
CA LEU A 270 -13.18 -13.89 -2.89
C LEU A 270 -14.37 -13.01 -3.28
N ILE A 271 -14.30 -12.34 -4.43
CA ILE A 271 -15.22 -11.29 -4.87
C ILE A 271 -15.59 -11.44 -6.37
N HIS A 272 -15.70 -12.68 -6.86
CA HIS A 272 -15.93 -12.99 -8.28
C HIS A 272 -17.17 -12.31 -8.89
N ASN A 273 -18.21 -12.07 -8.10
CA ASN A 273 -19.44 -11.38 -8.51
C ASN A 273 -19.29 -9.84 -8.56
N ARG A 274 -18.17 -9.29 -8.09
CA ARG A 274 -17.92 -7.84 -7.95
C ARG A 274 -16.46 -7.46 -8.22
N MET A 275 -15.86 -8.06 -9.25
CA MET A 275 -14.47 -7.79 -9.67
C MET A 275 -14.18 -6.33 -10.02
N ASN A 276 -15.20 -5.55 -10.40
CA ASN A 276 -15.06 -4.13 -10.75
C ASN A 276 -15.14 -3.19 -9.53
N ALA A 277 -15.28 -3.72 -8.30
CA ALA A 277 -15.24 -2.90 -7.10
C ALA A 277 -13.91 -2.14 -7.02
N THR A 278 -13.92 -0.91 -6.49
CA THR A 278 -12.72 -0.07 -6.33
C THR A 278 -12.55 0.36 -4.88
N LEU A 279 -11.44 1.00 -4.53
CA LEU A 279 -11.28 1.53 -3.18
C LEU A 279 -12.22 2.71 -2.94
N SER A 280 -12.43 3.56 -3.95
CA SER A 280 -13.40 4.65 -3.90
C SER A 280 -14.84 4.16 -3.71
N SER A 281 -15.24 3.02 -4.28
CA SER A 281 -16.61 2.51 -4.13
C SER A 281 -16.93 2.12 -2.68
N LEU A 282 -15.93 1.82 -1.85
CA LEU A 282 -16.13 1.53 -0.43
C LEU A 282 -16.66 2.74 0.36
N ARG A 283 -16.59 3.95 -0.20
CA ARG A 283 -17.19 5.17 0.39
C ARG A 283 -18.68 5.00 0.68
N GLU A 284 -19.39 4.22 -0.12
CA GLU A 284 -20.82 3.92 0.07
C GLU A 284 -21.10 3.36 1.48
N LYS A 285 -20.15 2.62 2.05
CA LYS A 285 -20.28 1.98 3.36
C LYS A 285 -19.87 2.86 4.54
N VAL A 286 -19.25 4.01 4.30
CA VAL A 286 -18.71 4.86 5.36
C VAL A 286 -19.19 6.31 5.31
N ASN A 287 -19.79 6.77 4.21
CA ASN A 287 -20.21 8.16 4.06
C ASN A 287 -21.30 8.60 5.05
N THR A 288 -22.12 7.69 5.59
CA THR A 288 -23.07 8.00 6.66
C THR A 288 -22.55 7.60 8.05
N ALA A 289 -21.26 7.30 8.14
CA ALA A 289 -20.55 6.89 9.34
C ALA A 289 -21.16 5.67 10.06
N GLN A 290 -21.92 4.85 9.32
CA GLN A 290 -22.56 3.62 9.77
C GLN A 290 -21.52 2.53 10.07
N CYS A 291 -20.48 2.42 9.24
CA CYS A 291 -19.36 1.50 9.44
C CYS A 291 -18.09 2.23 9.88
N PRO A 292 -17.15 1.54 10.55
CA PRO A 292 -15.81 2.07 10.80
C PRO A 292 -15.11 2.43 9.48
N LEU A 293 -14.12 3.31 9.54
CA LEU A 293 -13.31 3.61 8.35
C LEU A 293 -12.34 2.45 8.10
N PRO A 294 -12.41 1.74 6.96
CA PRO A 294 -11.39 0.75 6.62
C PRO A 294 -10.08 1.45 6.28
N LEU A 295 -8.99 0.96 6.89
CA LEU A 295 -7.63 1.40 6.62
C LEU A 295 -6.81 0.19 6.18
N PHE A 296 -6.10 0.33 5.07
CA PHE A 296 -5.22 -0.69 4.50
C PHE A 296 -3.81 -0.11 4.35
N THR A 297 -2.82 -0.98 4.14
CA THR A 297 -1.44 -0.55 4.03
C THR A 297 -0.62 -1.42 3.09
N CYS A 298 0.41 -0.81 2.51
CA CYS A 298 1.55 -1.51 1.91
C CYS A 298 2.84 -0.76 2.29
N LEU A 299 3.97 -1.26 1.84
CA LEU A 299 5.27 -0.64 1.94
C LEU A 299 5.73 -0.16 0.57
N HIS A 300 6.32 1.02 0.55
CA HIS A 300 7.19 1.42 -0.53
C HIS A 300 8.64 1.03 -0.21
N VAL A 301 9.21 0.14 -1.03
CA VAL A 301 10.61 -0.31 -0.88
C VAL A 301 11.53 0.60 -1.68
N LYS A 302 12.54 1.15 -0.99
CA LYS A 302 13.60 1.95 -1.60
C LYS A 302 14.72 1.02 -2.12
N PRO A 303 15.29 1.27 -3.32
CA PRO A 303 16.37 0.44 -3.89
C PRO A 303 17.65 0.44 -3.05
N ASP A 304 18.02 1.60 -2.48
CA ASP A 304 19.31 1.81 -1.80
C ASP A 304 19.32 1.43 -0.31
N VAL A 305 18.20 0.93 0.21
CA VAL A 305 18.02 0.63 1.62
C VAL A 305 18.11 -0.88 1.83
N SER A 306 19.13 -1.32 2.57
CA SER A 306 19.41 -2.75 2.74
C SER A 306 18.39 -3.47 3.63
N GLU A 307 17.66 -2.74 4.48
CA GLU A 307 16.72 -3.30 5.46
C GLU A 307 15.28 -2.82 5.25
N LEU A 308 14.35 -3.78 5.18
CA LEU A 308 12.93 -3.52 4.96
C LEU A 308 12.26 -2.78 6.14
N MET A 309 12.89 -2.77 7.31
CA MET A 309 12.43 -2.03 8.48
C MET A 309 12.36 -0.51 8.25
N PHE A 310 13.12 -0.02 7.26
CA PHE A 310 13.20 1.40 6.88
C PHE A 310 12.34 1.76 5.67
N ALA A 311 11.54 0.82 5.16
CA ALA A 311 10.60 1.08 4.08
C ALA A 311 9.50 2.08 4.53
N ASP A 312 9.03 2.90 3.60
CA ASP A 312 8.00 3.89 3.89
C ASP A 312 6.62 3.27 3.81
N TRP A 313 5.79 3.45 4.84
CA TRP A 313 4.43 2.93 4.88
C TRP A 313 3.47 3.79 4.06
N VAL A 314 2.69 3.15 3.20
CA VAL A 314 1.64 3.78 2.40
C VAL A 314 0.30 3.40 2.97
N GLU A 315 -0.49 4.38 3.39
CA GLU A 315 -1.84 4.18 3.91
C GLU A 315 -2.89 4.31 2.81
N PHE A 316 -3.95 3.50 2.92
CA PHE A 316 -5.07 3.47 1.99
C PHE A 316 -6.36 3.55 2.78
N SER A 317 -7.24 4.46 2.38
CA SER A 317 -8.61 4.55 2.87
C SER A 317 -9.54 4.79 1.67
N PRO A 318 -10.86 4.62 1.82
CA PRO A 318 -11.79 5.03 0.79
C PRO A 318 -11.67 6.52 0.41
N TYR A 319 -11.12 7.38 1.28
CA TYR A 319 -11.02 8.81 1.04
C TYR A 319 -9.73 9.25 0.38
N GLU A 320 -8.59 8.72 0.82
CA GLU A 320 -7.26 9.09 0.33
C GLU A 320 -6.26 7.93 0.45
N ILE A 321 -5.22 7.98 -0.39
CA ILE A 321 -4.03 7.12 -0.35
C ILE A 321 -2.81 8.02 -0.21
N GLY A 322 -1.82 7.64 0.61
CA GLY A 322 -0.61 8.45 0.71
C GLY A 322 0.42 7.97 1.72
N MET A 323 1.47 8.75 1.88
CA MET A 323 2.54 8.51 2.83
C MET A 323 2.48 9.56 3.94
N ALA A 324 1.99 9.16 5.12
CA ALA A 324 1.84 10.04 6.28
C ALA A 324 3.16 10.68 6.71
N LYS A 325 4.29 9.97 6.57
CA LYS A 325 5.63 10.48 6.88
C LYS A 325 5.97 11.77 6.12
N TYR A 326 5.53 11.88 4.88
CA TYR A 326 5.76 13.06 4.04
C TYR A 326 4.58 14.03 4.03
N GLY A 327 3.44 13.64 4.61
CA GLY A 327 2.20 14.39 4.55
C GLY A 327 1.65 14.51 3.12
N THR A 328 1.93 13.55 2.24
CA THR A 328 1.52 13.58 0.83
C THR A 328 0.44 12.55 0.58
N PHE A 329 -0.71 13.02 0.10
CA PHE A 329 -1.91 12.22 -0.13
C PHE A 329 -2.55 12.53 -1.47
N MET A 330 -3.36 11.62 -1.97
CA MET A 330 -4.17 11.78 -3.17
C MET A 330 -5.48 11.02 -3.05
N ALA A 331 -6.45 11.34 -3.92
CA ALA A 331 -7.66 10.54 -4.03
C ALA A 331 -7.35 9.13 -4.57
N PRO A 332 -8.12 8.09 -4.18
CA PRO A 332 -7.82 6.70 -4.57
C PRO A 332 -7.83 6.46 -6.09
N ASP A 333 -8.66 7.18 -6.83
CA ASP A 333 -8.75 7.11 -8.29
C ASP A 333 -7.49 7.65 -9.01
N LEU A 334 -6.63 8.36 -8.30
CA LEU A 334 -5.36 8.84 -8.83
C LEU A 334 -4.20 7.87 -8.59
N PHE A 335 -4.33 6.88 -7.69
CA PHE A 335 -3.25 5.93 -7.41
C PHE A 335 -2.95 5.04 -8.62
N GLY A 336 -1.73 5.18 -9.14
CA GLY A 336 -1.27 4.54 -10.39
C GLY A 336 -1.30 5.46 -11.61
N SER A 337 -1.79 6.70 -11.49
CA SER A 337 -1.65 7.78 -12.48
C SER A 337 -0.22 8.30 -12.56
N LYS A 338 0.17 8.89 -13.70
CA LYS A 338 1.46 9.57 -13.83
C LYS A 338 1.34 10.97 -13.21
N PHE A 339 2.32 11.33 -12.37
CA PHE A 339 2.42 12.65 -11.75
C PHE A 339 3.71 13.35 -12.17
N PHE A 340 3.71 14.67 -12.09
CA PHE A 340 4.91 15.49 -12.10
C PHE A 340 4.68 16.73 -11.23
N MET A 341 5.60 16.99 -10.30
CA MET A 341 5.52 18.12 -9.37
C MET A 341 4.18 18.21 -8.62
N GLY A 342 3.58 17.05 -8.32
CA GLY A 342 2.30 16.95 -7.62
C GLY A 342 1.05 17.20 -8.46
N THR A 343 1.19 17.34 -9.78
CA THR A 343 0.08 17.44 -10.74
C THR A 343 -0.01 16.16 -11.56
N VAL A 344 -1.23 15.70 -11.86
CA VAL A 344 -1.46 14.52 -12.71
C VAL A 344 -1.18 14.90 -14.17
N VAL A 345 -0.20 14.23 -14.78
CA VAL A 345 0.13 14.42 -16.22
C VAL A 345 -0.64 13.45 -17.11
N LYS A 346 -0.96 12.26 -16.58
CA LYS A 346 -1.80 11.26 -17.26
C LYS A 346 -2.63 10.50 -16.24
N LYS A 347 -3.94 10.72 -16.27
CA LYS A 347 -4.91 10.01 -15.44
C LYS A 347 -5.28 8.67 -16.08
N TYR A 348 -5.31 7.61 -15.28
CA TYR A 348 -5.84 6.31 -15.69
C TYR A 348 -7.18 6.01 -15.02
N GLU A 349 -7.81 4.93 -15.46
CA GLU A 349 -8.94 4.33 -14.75
C GLU A 349 -8.47 3.89 -13.35
N GLU A 350 -9.33 4.06 -12.33
CA GLU A 350 -9.00 3.63 -10.97
C GLU A 350 -8.68 2.13 -10.97
N ASN A 351 -7.59 1.76 -10.31
CA ASN A 351 -7.24 0.35 -10.21
C ASN A 351 -8.34 -0.43 -9.47
N PRO A 352 -8.76 -1.60 -9.98
CA PRO A 352 -9.72 -2.46 -9.29
C PRO A 352 -9.24 -2.84 -7.89
N LEU A 353 -10.18 -3.07 -6.96
CA LEU A 353 -9.87 -3.44 -5.57
C LEU A 353 -9.02 -4.71 -5.49
N HIS A 354 -9.24 -5.68 -6.39
CA HIS A 354 -8.46 -6.91 -6.44
C HIS A 354 -6.98 -6.68 -6.81
N PHE A 355 -6.64 -5.60 -7.55
CA PHE A 355 -5.24 -5.21 -7.75
C PHE A 355 -4.60 -4.77 -6.43
N LEU A 356 -5.30 -3.93 -5.65
CA LEU A 356 -4.83 -3.52 -4.33
C LEU A 356 -4.73 -4.71 -3.36
N MET A 357 -5.68 -5.65 -3.40
CA MET A 357 -5.60 -6.92 -2.65
C MET A 357 -4.37 -7.75 -3.04
N GLY A 358 -3.96 -7.70 -4.31
CA GLY A 358 -2.70 -8.26 -4.79
C GLY A 358 -1.49 -7.58 -4.17
N VAL A 359 -1.43 -6.24 -4.21
CA VAL A 359 -0.33 -5.44 -3.64
C VAL A 359 -0.21 -5.65 -2.13
N TRP A 360 -1.32 -5.59 -1.41
CA TRP A 360 -1.41 -5.81 0.03
C TRP A 360 -1.01 -7.24 0.46
N GLY A 361 -1.06 -8.20 -0.47
CA GLY A 361 -0.68 -9.60 -0.25
C GLY A 361 0.50 -10.04 -1.12
N SER A 362 1.35 -9.13 -1.58
CA SER A 362 2.37 -9.41 -2.59
C SER A 362 3.51 -10.32 -2.11
N ALA A 363 3.61 -10.65 -0.82
CA ALA A 363 4.57 -11.68 -0.40
C ALA A 363 4.26 -13.04 -1.04
N PHE A 364 2.98 -13.33 -1.26
CA PHE A 364 2.56 -14.54 -1.99
C PHE A 364 2.89 -14.46 -3.48
N SER A 365 2.86 -13.27 -4.08
CA SER A 365 3.33 -13.10 -5.47
C SER A 365 4.85 -13.30 -5.56
N ILE A 366 5.61 -12.70 -4.63
CA ILE A 366 7.08 -12.85 -4.55
C ILE A 366 7.50 -14.30 -4.26
N LEU A 367 6.70 -15.07 -3.51
CA LEU A 367 6.97 -16.47 -3.19
C LEU A 367 6.11 -17.47 -3.99
N PHE A 368 5.51 -17.03 -5.10
CA PHE A 368 4.53 -17.84 -5.83
C PHE A 368 5.05 -19.21 -6.31
N ASN A 369 6.33 -19.32 -6.63
CA ASN A 369 6.94 -20.61 -7.02
C ASN A 369 6.85 -21.66 -5.90
N ARG A 370 6.90 -21.23 -4.63
CA ARG A 370 6.68 -22.09 -3.47
C ARG A 370 5.22 -22.44 -3.29
N VAL A 371 4.31 -21.49 -3.51
CA VAL A 371 2.85 -21.72 -3.52
C VAL A 371 2.46 -22.83 -4.52
N LEU A 372 3.14 -22.89 -5.67
CA LEU A 372 2.94 -23.94 -6.68
C LEU A 372 3.73 -25.24 -6.41
N GLY A 373 4.60 -25.28 -5.40
CA GLY A 373 5.45 -26.43 -5.11
C GLY A 373 6.55 -26.72 -6.14
N VAL A 374 6.99 -25.71 -6.91
CA VAL A 374 7.92 -25.86 -8.06
C VAL A 374 9.40 -25.83 -7.64
N SER A 375 9.73 -25.64 -6.36
CA SER A 375 11.12 -25.55 -5.89
C SER A 375 11.88 -26.88 -5.99
N GLY A 376 13.06 -26.87 -6.60
CA GLY A 376 13.96 -28.01 -6.71
C GLY A 376 14.40 -28.57 -5.34
N SER A 377 14.15 -29.86 -5.16
CA SER A 377 14.82 -30.88 -4.31
C SER A 377 15.35 -30.62 -2.89
N GLN A 378 15.53 -29.40 -2.36
CA GLN A 378 16.19 -29.23 -1.05
C GLN A 378 15.32 -28.77 0.13
N ASN A 379 14.21 -28.05 -0.08
CA ASN A 379 13.38 -27.54 1.04
C ASN A 379 11.88 -27.79 0.78
N LYS A 380 11.40 -29.03 0.91
CA LYS A 380 9.96 -29.34 0.87
C LYS A 380 9.22 -29.11 2.22
N GLY A 381 9.90 -28.53 3.22
CA GLY A 381 9.35 -28.34 4.57
C GLY A 381 9.62 -26.97 5.21
N SER A 382 10.08 -25.95 4.48
CA SER A 382 10.27 -24.60 5.06
C SER A 382 8.96 -23.83 5.13
N THR A 383 8.74 -23.09 6.22
CA THR A 383 7.54 -22.23 6.37
C THR A 383 7.70 -20.95 5.54
N MET A 384 6.62 -20.19 5.34
CA MET A 384 6.70 -18.94 4.58
C MET A 384 7.61 -17.93 5.27
N GLU A 385 7.61 -17.97 6.60
CA GLU A 385 8.34 -17.07 7.47
C GLU A 385 9.85 -17.30 7.37
N GLU A 386 10.29 -18.56 7.35
CA GLU A 386 11.70 -18.91 7.13
C GLU A 386 12.19 -18.43 5.75
N GLU A 387 11.33 -18.44 4.73
CA GLU A 387 11.68 -17.90 3.41
C GLU A 387 11.69 -16.37 3.40
N LEU A 388 10.77 -15.72 4.13
CA LEU A 388 10.68 -14.27 4.26
C LEU A 388 11.90 -13.68 4.99
N GLU A 389 12.42 -14.34 6.02
CA GLU A 389 13.64 -13.94 6.74
C GLU A 389 14.88 -13.87 5.81
N ASN A 390 14.88 -14.64 4.73
CA ASN A 390 15.96 -14.65 3.73
C ASN A 390 15.76 -13.62 2.60
N ILE A 391 14.65 -12.87 2.60
CA ILE A 391 14.39 -11.84 1.58
C ILE A 391 15.01 -10.52 2.03
N THR A 392 15.81 -9.93 1.14
CA THR A 392 16.38 -8.59 1.30
C THR A 392 15.81 -7.63 0.26
N ALA A 393 15.90 -6.31 0.48
CA ALA A 393 15.41 -5.31 -0.46
C ALA A 393 15.99 -5.48 -1.88
N LYS A 394 17.28 -5.84 -1.98
CA LYS A 394 17.98 -6.11 -3.26
C LYS A 394 17.38 -7.26 -4.06
N HIS A 395 16.67 -8.18 -3.40
CA HIS A 395 15.96 -9.24 -4.11
C HIS A 395 14.63 -8.76 -4.70
N ILE A 396 14.05 -7.68 -4.16
CA ILE A 396 12.73 -7.16 -4.54
C ILE A 396 12.87 -6.03 -5.57
N VAL A 397 14.00 -5.32 -5.55
CA VAL A 397 14.25 -4.12 -6.38
C VAL A 397 15.54 -4.32 -7.17
N SER A 398 15.52 -4.04 -8.49
CA SER A 398 16.73 -3.88 -9.32
C SER A 398 17.08 -2.40 -9.47
N ASN A 399 18.37 -2.10 -9.70
CA ASN A 399 18.90 -0.75 -9.88
C ASN A 399 18.75 -0.21 -11.33
N ASP A 400 17.84 -0.76 -12.13
CA ASP A 400 17.71 -0.38 -13.53
C ASP A 400 16.97 0.96 -13.68
N SER A 401 17.75 2.04 -13.64
CA SER A 401 17.31 3.41 -13.96
C SER A 401 17.12 3.65 -15.47
N SER A 402 17.23 2.62 -16.31
CA SER A 402 17.10 2.71 -17.76
C SER A 402 15.73 2.25 -18.26
N ASP A 403 14.66 2.77 -17.65
CA ASP A 403 13.33 2.73 -18.29
C ASP A 403 13.26 3.91 -19.28
N SER A 404 13.89 3.76 -20.45
CA SER A 404 13.59 4.58 -21.62
C SER A 404 12.14 4.31 -22.01
N ASP A 405 11.30 5.35 -22.07
CA ASP A 405 9.86 5.23 -22.37
C ASP A 405 9.57 4.83 -23.84
N ASP A 406 10.58 4.42 -24.59
CA ASP A 406 10.51 4.04 -26.00
C ASP A 406 10.46 2.51 -26.16
N GLU A 407 9.32 1.88 -25.85
CA GLU A 407 9.00 0.54 -26.36
C GLU A 407 8.27 0.67 -27.71
N LEU A 408 9.03 0.93 -28.78
CA LEU A 408 8.65 0.52 -30.14
C LEU A 408 9.37 -0.80 -30.44
N GLN A 409 8.60 -1.82 -30.80
CA GLN A 409 9.03 -3.20 -31.01
C GLN A 409 10.07 -3.33 -32.14
N GLU A 410 11.18 -4.02 -31.85
CA GLU A 410 11.83 -4.88 -32.85
C GLU A 410 11.86 -6.33 -32.32
N PRO A 411 11.42 -7.32 -33.11
CA PRO A 411 11.56 -8.72 -32.75
C PRO A 411 13.00 -9.17 -33.03
N LYS A 412 13.88 -9.12 -32.02
CA LYS A 412 15.17 -9.80 -32.10
C LYS A 412 14.99 -11.28 -31.77
N GLY A 413 14.92 -12.09 -32.82
CA GLY A 413 15.10 -13.53 -32.72
C GLY A 413 16.54 -13.84 -32.37
N THR A 414 16.74 -14.56 -31.27
CA THR A 414 17.92 -15.39 -31.04
C THR A 414 17.47 -16.58 -30.20
N GLU A 415 17.50 -17.75 -30.83
CA GLU A 415 17.44 -19.06 -30.18
C GLU A 415 18.61 -19.15 -29.20
N ASN A 416 18.32 -19.29 -27.91
CA ASN A 416 19.29 -19.75 -26.92
C ASN A 416 18.93 -21.21 -26.60
N GLU A 417 19.66 -22.12 -27.24
CA GLU A 417 19.72 -23.54 -26.92
C GLU A 417 20.44 -23.72 -25.57
N ASP A 418 19.73 -23.63 -24.44
CA ASP A 418 20.27 -24.09 -23.14
C ASP A 418 19.16 -24.45 -22.14
N VAL A 419 18.06 -25.04 -22.62
CA VAL A 419 17.00 -25.61 -21.77
C VAL A 419 16.80 -27.08 -22.10
N ALA A 420 17.83 -27.90 -21.87
CA ALA A 420 17.72 -29.34 -22.01
C ALA A 420 18.58 -30.09 -20.98
N ARG A 421 18.10 -30.10 -19.73
CA ARG A 421 18.09 -31.29 -18.86
C ARG A 421 17.51 -30.94 -17.48
N ASP A 422 16.25 -31.32 -17.28
CA ASP A 422 15.80 -32.01 -16.06
C ASP A 422 14.41 -32.58 -16.33
N TYR A 423 14.38 -33.91 -16.55
CA TYR A 423 13.18 -34.68 -16.83
C TYR A 423 12.88 -35.60 -15.65
N GLN A 424 11.59 -35.61 -15.27
CA GLN A 424 10.84 -36.57 -14.44
C GLN A 424 10.87 -36.37 -12.90
N ASN A 425 9.85 -35.67 -12.37
CA ASN A 425 8.67 -36.27 -11.71
C ASN A 425 7.72 -35.22 -11.08
N ASP A 426 6.40 -35.48 -11.24
CA ASP A 426 5.17 -34.91 -10.63
C ASP A 426 5.05 -33.44 -10.17
N ASN A 427 4.12 -32.69 -10.80
CA ASN A 427 2.85 -32.24 -10.18
C ASN A 427 1.97 -31.43 -11.16
N GLN A 428 0.64 -31.47 -11.00
CA GLN A 428 -0.34 -30.69 -11.78
C GLN A 428 -0.09 -29.15 -11.73
N ALA A 429 0.52 -28.66 -10.64
CA ALA A 429 0.91 -27.26 -10.45
C ALA A 429 2.11 -26.80 -11.30
N SER A 430 2.99 -27.73 -11.71
CA SER A 430 4.09 -27.44 -12.64
C SER A 430 3.59 -27.10 -14.04
N TRP A 431 2.45 -27.67 -14.44
CA TRP A 431 1.80 -27.34 -15.71
C TRP A 431 1.21 -25.94 -15.71
N VAL A 432 0.57 -25.51 -14.61
CA VAL A 432 0.02 -24.15 -14.46
C VAL A 432 1.12 -23.10 -14.56
N HIS A 433 2.27 -23.36 -13.93
CA HIS A 433 3.46 -22.52 -14.06
C HIS A 433 3.92 -22.40 -15.52
N ARG A 434 4.11 -23.53 -16.22
CA ARG A 434 4.53 -23.56 -17.63
C ARG A 434 3.53 -22.85 -18.55
N MET A 435 2.24 -23.01 -18.29
CA MET A 435 1.18 -22.35 -19.04
C MET A 435 1.19 -20.84 -18.83
N LEU A 436 1.34 -20.37 -17.58
CA LEU A 436 1.52 -18.94 -17.29
C LEU A 436 2.76 -18.40 -18.03
N MET A 437 3.86 -19.16 -18.10
CA MET A 437 5.09 -18.73 -18.77
C MET A 437 4.94 -18.68 -20.27
N ALA A 438 4.21 -19.63 -20.85
CA ALA A 438 3.93 -19.64 -22.28
C ALA A 438 3.00 -18.50 -22.72
N LEU A 439 2.14 -18.00 -21.82
CA LEU A 439 1.15 -16.96 -22.12
C LEU A 439 1.63 -15.55 -21.79
N VAL A 440 2.51 -15.41 -20.79
CA VAL A 440 3.16 -14.15 -20.45
C VAL A 440 4.45 -14.09 -21.26
N SER A 441 4.42 -13.36 -22.37
CA SER A 441 5.55 -13.20 -23.31
C SER A 441 6.84 -12.66 -22.67
N ASP A 442 6.73 -12.09 -21.48
CA ASP A 442 7.84 -11.54 -20.71
C ASP A 442 8.22 -12.48 -19.56
N SER A 443 9.25 -13.29 -19.80
CA SER A 443 9.77 -14.24 -18.81
C SER A 443 10.31 -13.55 -17.55
N ALA A 444 10.67 -12.27 -17.63
CA ALA A 444 11.19 -11.50 -16.50
C ALA A 444 10.10 -11.20 -15.45
N LEU A 445 8.85 -11.01 -15.87
CA LEU A 445 7.72 -10.71 -14.97
C LEU A 445 7.47 -11.80 -13.92
N PHE A 446 7.84 -13.05 -14.22
CA PHE A 446 7.59 -14.16 -13.32
C PHE A 446 8.87 -14.80 -12.78
N ASN A 447 9.94 -14.82 -13.56
CA ASN A 447 11.17 -15.49 -13.12
C ASN A 447 11.94 -14.64 -12.10
N THR A 448 11.80 -13.32 -12.13
CA THR A 448 12.46 -12.41 -11.17
C THR A 448 11.55 -12.14 -9.96
N ARG A 449 12.15 -11.89 -8.80
CA ARG A 449 11.40 -11.42 -7.62
C ARG A 449 10.90 -9.99 -7.80
N GLU A 450 11.65 -9.14 -8.54
CA GLU A 450 11.23 -7.78 -8.90
C GLU A 450 9.99 -7.77 -9.80
N GLY A 451 9.97 -8.57 -10.86
CA GLY A 451 8.79 -8.72 -11.74
C GLY A 451 7.55 -9.22 -10.99
N ARG A 452 7.76 -9.84 -9.82
CA ARG A 452 6.70 -10.33 -8.93
C ARG A 452 6.30 -9.39 -7.80
N ALA A 453 7.04 -8.30 -7.59
CA ALA A 453 6.67 -7.24 -6.67
C ALA A 453 5.73 -6.24 -7.39
N GLY A 454 4.83 -5.59 -6.65
CA GLY A 454 3.94 -4.60 -7.23
C GLY A 454 4.72 -3.36 -7.68
N LYS A 455 4.40 -2.80 -8.84
CA LYS A 455 5.01 -1.58 -9.38
C LYS A 455 3.92 -0.60 -9.79
N VAL A 456 4.08 0.67 -9.43
CA VAL A 456 3.18 1.77 -9.83
C VAL A 456 3.98 3.00 -10.23
N HIS A 457 3.36 3.93 -10.97
CA HIS A 457 3.98 5.22 -11.28
C HIS A 457 4.24 6.01 -9.99
N ASN A 458 5.39 6.68 -9.92
CA ASN A 458 5.78 7.44 -8.74
C ASN A 458 4.95 8.72 -8.63
N PHE A 459 4.00 8.75 -7.71
CA PHE A 459 3.20 9.96 -7.47
C PHE A 459 4.05 11.11 -6.89
N MET A 460 5.25 10.83 -6.38
CA MET A 460 6.17 11.83 -5.83
C MET A 460 7.15 12.41 -6.87
N LEU A 461 7.02 12.02 -8.15
CA LEU A 461 7.95 12.40 -9.22
C LEU A 461 8.09 13.92 -9.37
N GLY A 462 9.33 14.41 -9.35
CA GLY A 462 9.66 15.84 -9.51
C GLY A 462 9.31 16.73 -8.32
N LEU A 463 8.88 16.17 -7.19
CA LEU A 463 8.67 16.96 -5.97
C LEU A 463 10.01 17.32 -5.32
N ASN A 464 10.04 18.46 -4.62
CA ASN A 464 11.16 18.81 -3.75
C ASN A 464 10.86 18.45 -2.29
N LEU A 465 11.69 17.54 -1.74
CA LEU A 465 11.61 17.09 -0.36
C LEU A 465 12.62 17.86 0.50
N ASN A 466 12.13 18.55 1.53
CA ASN A 466 12.98 19.00 2.63
C ASN A 466 13.37 17.80 3.52
N THR A 467 14.38 17.97 4.36
CA THR A 467 14.78 17.02 5.40
C THR A 467 13.55 16.45 6.13
N SER A 468 13.47 15.12 6.17
CA SER A 468 12.31 14.43 6.72
C SER A 468 12.21 14.67 8.22
N TYR A 469 11.07 15.19 8.68
CA TYR A 469 10.80 15.31 10.11
C TYR A 469 10.26 13.97 10.62
N PRO A 470 10.45 13.61 11.90
CA PRO A 470 9.75 12.48 12.49
C PRO A 470 8.23 12.67 12.32
N LEU A 471 7.49 11.56 12.11
CA LEU A 471 6.02 11.50 11.96
C LEU A 471 5.26 12.28 13.05
N SER A 472 5.90 12.48 14.20
CA SER A 472 5.49 13.42 15.24
C SER A 472 6.37 14.69 15.23
N PRO A 473 6.03 15.73 14.45
CA PRO A 473 6.68 17.04 14.55
C PRO A 473 6.26 17.82 15.82
N LEU A 474 5.57 17.16 16.77
CA LEU A 474 4.90 17.77 17.92
C LEU A 474 5.62 17.54 19.24
N ARG A 475 6.63 16.65 19.30
CA ARG A 475 7.26 16.23 20.56
C ARG A 475 8.46 17.09 21.00
N ASP A 476 9.05 17.87 20.11
CA ASP A 476 10.36 18.54 20.36
C ASP A 476 10.33 19.79 21.27
N PHE A 477 9.29 20.03 22.10
CA PHE A 477 9.29 21.20 23.01
C PHE A 477 8.87 20.94 24.47
N THR A 478 8.52 19.71 24.87
CA THR A 478 8.06 19.46 26.27
C THR A 478 8.95 18.57 27.11
N THR A 479 10.05 18.03 26.58
CA THR A 479 11.00 17.21 27.36
C THR A 479 12.41 17.67 27.08
N GLN A 480 12.75 18.86 27.61
CA GLN A 480 14.14 19.26 27.85
C GLN A 480 14.43 19.25 29.36
N GLU A 481 13.71 18.41 30.11
CA GLU A 481 14.02 18.08 31.50
C GLU A 481 14.18 16.56 31.58
N SER A 482 15.45 16.15 31.64
CA SER A 482 15.97 14.90 32.22
C SER A 482 15.08 13.67 32.09
N VAL A 483 15.12 13.00 30.94
CA VAL A 483 15.03 11.54 30.95
C VAL A 483 16.48 11.10 30.94
N ASP A 484 16.92 10.47 32.03
CA ASP A 484 18.29 10.00 32.21
C ASP A 484 18.81 9.33 30.93
N ASP A 485 19.92 9.85 30.41
CA ASP A 485 20.64 9.37 29.23
C ASP A 485 21.15 7.91 29.38
N ASP A 486 20.91 7.26 30.53
CA ASP A 486 21.44 5.94 30.88
C ASP A 486 20.60 4.73 30.38
N GLU A 487 19.37 4.92 29.87
CA GLU A 487 18.55 3.81 29.32
C GLU A 487 18.43 3.83 27.78
N LEU A 488 19.04 4.81 27.09
CA LEU A 488 18.92 4.98 25.63
C LEU A 488 19.95 4.18 24.80
N ASP A 489 20.99 3.61 25.43
CA ASP A 489 22.17 3.10 24.70
C ASP A 489 22.33 1.56 24.64
N ALA A 490 21.44 0.77 25.24
CA ALA A 490 21.65 -0.69 25.30
C ALA A 490 20.94 -1.52 24.20
N ALA A 491 19.99 -0.93 23.47
CA ALA A 491 19.17 -1.65 22.45
C ALA A 491 19.37 -1.15 21.02
N VAL A 492 20.21 -0.13 20.84
CA VAL A 492 20.55 0.47 19.55
C VAL A 492 21.98 0.03 19.25
N THR A 493 22.11 -1.12 18.62
CA THR A 493 23.39 -1.50 18.01
C THR A 493 23.67 -0.50 16.90
N ASP A 494 24.66 0.35 17.10
CA ASP A 494 25.22 1.29 16.12
C ASP A 494 24.40 2.57 15.80
N PRO A 495 24.82 3.76 16.28
CA PRO A 495 24.26 5.06 15.91
C PRO A 495 24.26 5.33 14.40
N ASP A 496 25.20 4.73 13.65
CA ASP A 496 25.35 4.90 12.21
C ASP A 496 24.28 4.11 11.41
N GLU A 497 23.62 3.11 12.02
CA GLU A 497 22.57 2.29 11.38
C GLU A 497 21.26 3.09 11.14
N PHE A 498 21.09 4.23 11.81
CA PHE A 498 19.84 5.01 11.85
C PHE A 498 19.86 6.31 11.04
N GLU A 499 21.00 6.74 10.48
CA GLU A 499 21.05 7.98 9.70
C GLU A 499 20.19 7.91 8.42
N ARG A 500 20.11 6.73 7.79
CA ARG A 500 19.42 6.56 6.49
C ARG A 500 17.89 6.50 6.58
N ILE A 501 17.31 6.36 7.78
CA ILE A 501 15.84 6.30 7.96
C ILE A 501 15.19 7.63 7.58
N TYR A 502 15.95 8.72 7.75
CA TYR A 502 15.56 10.09 7.42
C TYR A 502 15.96 10.51 6.00
N GLU A 503 16.62 9.63 5.23
CA GLU A 503 16.91 9.92 3.83
C GLU A 503 15.60 10.14 3.06
N PRO A 504 15.50 11.27 2.34
CA PRO A 504 14.31 11.57 1.56
C PRO A 504 14.08 10.47 0.51
N LEU A 505 12.80 10.22 0.23
CA LEU A 505 12.40 9.34 -0.86
C LEU A 505 13.03 9.78 -2.19
N ASP A 506 13.40 8.84 -3.05
CA ASP A 506 13.78 9.17 -4.41
C ASP A 506 12.57 9.68 -5.22
N VAL A 507 12.60 10.98 -5.51
CA VAL A 507 11.61 11.72 -6.30
C VAL A 507 11.97 11.77 -7.78
N LYS A 508 13.09 11.15 -8.20
CA LYS A 508 13.55 11.12 -9.60
C LYS A 508 13.15 9.83 -10.30
N SER A 509 13.03 8.71 -9.58
CA SER A 509 12.53 7.47 -10.17
C SER A 509 11.10 7.65 -10.70
N LYS A 510 10.87 7.20 -11.95
CA LYS A 510 9.56 7.24 -12.62
C LYS A 510 8.53 6.32 -11.98
N LYS A 511 8.98 5.25 -11.32
CA LYS A 511 8.13 4.18 -10.77
C LYS A 511 8.58 3.83 -9.35
N ILE A 512 7.65 3.33 -8.55
CA ILE A 512 7.92 2.87 -7.19
C ILE A 512 7.48 1.42 -7.02
N HIS A 513 8.23 0.68 -6.22
CA HIS A 513 7.88 -0.67 -5.80
C HIS A 513 6.98 -0.59 -4.57
N VAL A 514 5.81 -1.23 -4.65
CA VAL A 514 4.84 -1.33 -3.57
C VAL A 514 4.64 -2.81 -3.23
N VAL A 515 4.88 -3.14 -1.97
CA VAL A 515 4.86 -4.53 -1.49
C VAL A 515 4.11 -4.66 -0.19
N ASP A 516 3.78 -5.88 0.12
CA ASP A 516 3.17 -6.30 1.37
C ASP A 516 3.92 -5.82 2.62
N SER A 517 3.18 -5.26 3.59
CA SER A 517 3.75 -4.75 4.83
C SER A 517 4.24 -5.81 5.80
N GLY A 518 3.72 -7.04 5.70
CA GLY A 518 4.21 -8.18 6.47
C GLY A 518 5.58 -8.69 6.02
N LEU A 519 6.29 -7.95 5.16
CA LEU A 519 7.73 -8.10 4.95
C LEU A 519 8.57 -7.37 6.01
N THR A 520 7.95 -6.46 6.78
CA THR A 520 8.57 -5.72 7.88
C THR A 520 8.02 -6.19 9.22
N PHE A 521 6.72 -6.01 9.45
CA PHE A 521 5.98 -6.63 10.57
C PHE A 521 4.47 -6.65 10.28
N ASN A 522 3.73 -7.51 10.98
CA ASN A 522 2.37 -7.93 10.57
C ASN A 522 1.24 -7.13 11.17
N LEU A 523 1.57 -6.25 12.11
CA LEU A 523 0.61 -5.46 12.84
C LEU A 523 0.58 -4.06 12.22
N PRO A 524 -0.54 -3.57 11.68
CA PRO A 524 -0.60 -2.29 10.95
C PRO A 524 -0.60 -1.06 11.89
N TYR A 525 0.24 -1.06 12.92
CA TYR A 525 0.41 0.05 13.87
C TYR A 525 0.74 1.40 13.21
N PRO A 526 1.50 1.48 12.10
CA PRO A 526 1.78 2.75 11.43
C PRO A 526 0.53 3.50 10.97
N LEU A 527 -0.57 2.79 10.67
CA LEU A 527 -1.84 3.41 10.31
C LEU A 527 -2.49 4.15 11.50
N ILE A 528 -2.35 3.63 12.71
CA ILE A 528 -3.17 4.05 13.85
C ILE A 528 -2.40 4.92 14.83
N LEU A 529 -1.09 4.75 14.88
CA LEU A 529 -0.18 5.61 15.62
C LEU A 529 0.04 6.94 14.91
N ARG A 530 -0.60 7.16 13.75
CA ARG A 530 -0.70 8.48 13.11
C ARG A 530 -1.25 9.50 14.13
N PRO A 531 -0.47 10.49 14.58
CA PRO A 531 -0.86 11.34 15.71
C PRO A 531 -2.18 12.09 15.51
N GLN A 532 -2.50 12.42 14.26
CA GLN A 532 -3.73 13.13 13.92
C GLN A 532 -4.99 12.27 14.09
N ARG A 533 -4.84 10.94 14.22
CA ARG A 533 -5.96 10.05 14.57
C ARG A 533 -6.22 9.98 16.08
N GLY A 534 -5.22 10.26 16.93
CA GLY A 534 -5.37 10.36 18.38
C GLY A 534 -6.07 9.17 19.02
N VAL A 535 -5.66 7.95 18.64
CA VAL A 535 -6.23 6.68 19.12
C VAL A 535 -5.86 6.45 20.59
N ASP A 536 -6.84 6.12 21.44
CA ASP A 536 -6.63 5.91 22.89
C ASP A 536 -6.59 4.43 23.27
N LEU A 537 -7.39 3.61 22.58
CA LEU A 537 -7.51 2.17 22.83
C LEU A 537 -7.33 1.42 21.53
N ILE A 538 -6.37 0.50 21.51
CA ILE A 538 -6.04 -0.36 20.38
C ILE A 538 -6.44 -1.79 20.76
N ILE A 539 -7.38 -2.38 20.03
CA ILE A 539 -7.70 -3.82 20.17
C ILE A 539 -7.08 -4.55 18.98
N SER A 540 -5.89 -5.10 19.20
CA SER A 540 -5.07 -5.82 18.22
C SER A 540 -5.42 -7.31 18.20
N PHE A 541 -5.40 -7.90 17.01
CA PHE A 541 -5.50 -9.36 16.81
C PHE A 541 -4.29 -9.81 16.02
N ASP A 542 -3.53 -10.74 16.59
CA ASP A 542 -2.35 -11.32 15.96
C ASP A 542 -2.62 -12.75 15.48
N PHE A 543 -2.34 -12.97 14.20
CA PHE A 543 -2.47 -14.25 13.49
C PHE A 543 -1.13 -14.73 12.93
N SER A 544 -0.02 -14.18 13.39
CA SER A 544 1.32 -14.55 12.96
C SER A 544 1.60 -16.01 13.33
N ALA A 545 2.22 -16.75 12.40
CA ALA A 545 2.56 -18.14 12.62
C ALA A 545 3.59 -18.30 13.74
N ARG A 546 3.53 -19.43 14.44
CA ARG A 546 4.52 -19.81 15.45
C ARG A 546 5.22 -21.09 15.05
N PRO A 547 6.43 -21.32 15.61
CA PRO A 547 7.05 -22.64 15.58
C PRO A 547 6.18 -23.73 16.23
N SER A 548 5.36 -23.38 17.22
CA SER A 548 4.48 -24.32 17.93
C SER A 548 3.32 -23.60 18.65
N ASP A 549 2.23 -24.29 18.97
CA ASP A 549 1.10 -23.79 19.78
C ASP A 549 1.52 -23.41 21.20
N SER A 550 2.51 -24.14 21.75
CA SER A 550 3.04 -23.92 23.10
C SER A 550 4.23 -22.96 23.13
N SER A 551 4.72 -22.53 21.96
CA SER A 551 5.80 -21.54 21.90
C SER A 551 5.36 -20.27 22.62
N PRO A 552 6.24 -19.68 23.44
CA PRO A 552 5.98 -18.37 24.01
C PRO A 552 5.54 -17.42 22.91
N PRO A 553 4.37 -16.78 23.01
CA PRO A 553 4.18 -15.54 22.31
C PRO A 553 5.27 -14.56 22.74
N PHE A 554 5.76 -14.56 24.00
CA PHE A 554 6.45 -13.40 24.57
C PHE A 554 7.73 -13.61 25.44
N LYS A 555 8.65 -14.54 25.11
CA LYS A 555 9.82 -14.83 26.00
C LYS A 555 11.16 -14.35 25.46
N VAL A 556 11.94 -13.69 26.32
CA VAL A 556 13.41 -13.50 26.19
C VAL A 556 14.11 -14.33 27.28
N PRO A 557 14.87 -15.39 26.97
CA PRO A 557 15.60 -16.17 27.98
C PRO A 557 16.91 -15.48 28.41
N PRO A 558 17.43 -15.74 29.63
CA PRO A 558 18.65 -15.13 30.14
C PRO A 558 19.91 -15.63 29.41
N LEU A 559 20.83 -14.69 29.23
CA LEU A 559 21.98 -14.70 28.32
C LEU A 559 23.14 -15.66 28.72
N TYR A 560 22.91 -16.89 29.19
CA TYR A 560 24.06 -17.72 29.62
C TYR A 560 24.04 -19.21 29.26
N THR A 561 22.99 -19.76 28.65
CA THR A 561 23.03 -21.17 28.21
C THR A 561 22.14 -21.42 26.98
N MET A 562 22.71 -21.34 25.77
CA MET A 562 22.35 -22.05 24.50
C MET A 562 22.33 -21.19 23.21
N ASP A 563 22.47 -21.92 22.10
CA ASP A 563 22.75 -21.55 20.70
C ASP A 563 22.04 -20.32 20.10
N MET A 564 22.82 -19.52 19.38
CA MET A 564 22.41 -18.30 18.65
C MET A 564 21.37 -18.56 17.53
N TYR A 565 21.23 -19.81 17.08
CA TYR A 565 20.24 -20.22 16.07
C TYR A 565 18.84 -20.48 16.67
N LEU A 566 18.75 -20.92 17.93
CA LEU A 566 17.47 -20.99 18.65
C LEU A 566 17.01 -19.62 19.17
N PHE A 567 17.97 -18.71 19.40
CA PHE A 567 17.74 -17.32 19.81
C PHE A 567 16.87 -16.56 18.80
N LEU A 568 17.08 -16.74 17.48
CA LEU A 568 16.23 -16.15 16.45
C LEU A 568 14.83 -16.80 16.38
N ARG A 569 14.71 -18.11 16.62
CA ARG A 569 13.46 -18.87 16.41
C ARG A 569 12.40 -18.68 17.49
N CYS A 570 12.75 -18.28 18.72
CA CYS A 570 11.79 -18.05 19.81
C CYS A 570 11.08 -16.69 19.79
N VAL A 571 11.47 -15.76 18.90
CA VAL A 571 11.07 -14.34 18.98
C VAL A 571 9.67 -14.09 18.39
N GLN A 572 9.13 -14.96 17.54
CA GLN A 572 8.22 -14.61 16.43
C GLN A 572 6.87 -13.92 16.72
N GLN A 573 6.16 -14.14 17.84
CA GLN A 573 4.83 -13.51 18.06
C GLN A 573 4.86 -12.18 18.83
N LEU A 574 5.69 -12.03 19.87
CA LEU A 574 6.08 -10.71 20.38
C LEU A 574 7.03 -10.05 19.39
N MET A 575 7.66 -10.75 18.43
CA MET A 575 8.48 -10.08 17.42
C MET A 575 7.65 -9.03 16.74
N GLU A 576 6.42 -9.33 16.35
CA GLU A 576 5.60 -8.37 15.63
C GLU A 576 5.19 -7.18 16.52
N LEU A 577 4.84 -7.42 17.79
CA LEU A 577 4.47 -6.35 18.71
C LEU A 577 5.68 -5.55 19.24
N LEU A 578 6.84 -6.20 19.46
CA LEU A 578 8.13 -5.57 19.80
C LEU A 578 8.75 -4.85 18.61
N LEU A 579 8.59 -5.36 17.38
CA LEU A 579 8.98 -4.69 16.14
C LEU A 579 8.11 -3.47 15.94
N ALA A 580 6.81 -3.55 16.23
CA ALA A 580 5.93 -2.39 16.25
C ALA A 580 6.34 -1.38 17.34
N GLU A 581 6.72 -1.85 18.55
CA GLU A 581 7.27 -0.99 19.62
C GLU A 581 8.58 -0.32 19.18
N LYS A 582 9.53 -1.09 18.61
CA LYS A 582 10.81 -0.61 18.07
C LYS A 582 10.56 0.43 16.97
N TRP A 583 9.66 0.13 16.03
CA TRP A 583 9.23 1.05 14.98
C TRP A 583 8.62 2.33 15.55
N ALA A 584 7.74 2.23 16.54
CA ALA A 584 7.13 3.39 17.19
C ALA A 584 8.19 4.26 17.88
N LYS A 585 9.13 3.64 18.62
CA LYS A 585 10.27 4.33 19.24
C LYS A 585 11.15 5.04 18.21
N MET A 586 11.54 4.35 17.13
CA MET A 586 12.32 4.95 16.03
C MET A 586 11.62 6.14 15.39
N ASN A 587 10.29 6.11 15.28
CA ASN A 587 9.49 7.21 14.71
C ASN A 587 9.02 8.23 15.75
N LYS A 588 9.52 8.15 17.00
CA LYS A 588 9.16 9.03 18.13
C LYS A 588 7.67 9.07 18.45
N LEU A 589 6.96 7.96 18.26
CA LEU A 589 5.53 7.81 18.50
C LEU A 589 5.25 7.22 19.89
N PRO A 590 4.20 7.66 20.61
CA PRO A 590 3.78 7.05 21.87
C PRO A 590 3.38 5.59 21.69
N PHE A 591 3.91 4.71 22.53
CA PHE A 591 3.62 3.28 22.53
C PHE A 591 3.85 2.73 23.95
N PRO A 592 2.94 1.90 24.52
CA PRO A 592 3.11 1.38 25.86
C PRO A 592 4.29 0.41 25.92
N LYS A 593 5.16 0.54 26.94
CA LYS A 593 6.33 -0.34 27.11
C LYS A 593 5.86 -1.80 27.24
N ILE A 594 6.35 -2.66 26.37
CA ILE A 594 6.03 -4.08 26.41
C ILE A 594 7.01 -4.78 27.35
N ASP A 595 6.48 -5.43 28.40
CA ASP A 595 7.29 -6.19 29.35
C ASP A 595 7.79 -7.49 28.68
N PRO A 596 9.11 -7.66 28.45
CA PRO A 596 9.65 -8.83 27.76
C PRO A 596 9.52 -10.13 28.57
N TYR A 597 9.13 -10.05 29.85
CA TYR A 597 8.88 -11.20 30.73
C TYR A 597 7.40 -11.48 30.95
N VAL A 598 6.50 -10.78 30.22
CA VAL A 598 5.05 -10.94 30.42
C VAL A 598 4.60 -12.38 30.20
N PHE A 599 5.15 -13.11 29.24
CA PHE A 599 4.81 -14.53 29.06
C PHE A 599 5.42 -15.43 30.14
N ASP A 600 6.65 -15.17 30.58
CA ASP A 600 7.26 -15.96 31.66
C ASP A 600 6.43 -15.86 32.95
N ARG A 601 5.82 -14.71 33.20
CA ARG A 601 4.94 -14.48 34.36
C ARG A 601 3.52 -15.03 34.15
N GLU A 602 2.93 -14.82 32.98
CA GLU A 602 1.50 -15.04 32.76
C GLU A 602 1.14 -16.33 32.01
N GLY A 603 2.11 -16.96 31.36
CA GLY A 603 1.90 -18.09 30.46
C GLY A 603 1.09 -17.70 29.21
N LEU A 604 0.69 -18.71 28.43
CA LEU A 604 -0.12 -18.51 27.22
C LEU A 604 -1.56 -18.13 27.61
N LYS A 605 -2.03 -16.99 27.12
CA LYS A 605 -3.40 -16.49 27.27
C LYS A 605 -4.04 -16.15 25.92
N GLU A 606 -5.36 -16.05 25.90
CA GLU A 606 -6.14 -15.64 24.72
C GLU A 606 -5.91 -14.16 24.36
N CYS A 607 -5.70 -13.30 25.37
CA CYS A 607 -5.33 -11.91 25.18
C CYS A 607 -4.54 -11.34 26.37
N TYR A 608 -3.86 -10.22 26.13
CA TYR A 608 -3.05 -9.48 27.09
C TYR A 608 -3.35 -7.99 27.01
N VAL A 609 -3.10 -7.25 28.09
CA VAL A 609 -3.36 -5.81 28.17
C VAL A 609 -2.08 -5.07 28.53
N PHE A 610 -1.69 -4.13 27.66
CA PHE A 610 -0.53 -3.26 27.84
C PHE A 610 -1.00 -1.82 28.02
N LYS A 611 -0.65 -1.23 29.16
CA LYS A 611 -1.05 0.12 29.56
C LYS A 611 0.18 1.03 29.66
N PRO A 612 0.04 2.36 29.47
CA PRO A 612 1.10 3.30 29.80
C PRO A 612 1.47 3.20 31.28
N LYS A 613 2.77 3.30 31.62
CA LYS A 613 3.24 3.14 33.01
C LYS A 613 2.95 4.38 33.84
N ASN A 614 3.19 5.56 33.27
CA ASN A 614 2.87 6.83 33.91
C ASN A 614 2.05 7.71 32.95
N PRO A 615 0.71 7.76 33.10
CA PRO A 615 -0.17 8.48 32.19
C PRO A 615 0.06 10.01 32.17
N ASP A 616 0.70 10.58 33.20
CA ASP A 616 1.02 12.01 33.26
C ASP A 616 2.24 12.38 32.41
N VAL A 617 3.18 11.43 32.23
CA VAL A 617 4.40 11.58 31.43
C VAL A 617 4.19 11.05 30.00
N GLU A 618 3.51 9.91 29.87
CA GLU A 618 3.18 9.24 28.61
C GLU A 618 1.84 9.75 28.04
N LYS A 619 1.72 11.08 27.90
CA LYS A 619 0.53 11.70 27.32
C LYS A 619 0.28 11.17 25.89
N ASP A 620 -0.99 10.94 25.58
CA ASP A 620 -1.45 10.43 24.28
C ASP A 620 -0.92 9.02 23.93
N CYS A 621 -0.39 8.26 24.91
CA CYS A 621 -0.02 6.86 24.72
C CYS A 621 -1.26 5.95 24.78
N PRO A 622 -1.48 5.09 23.76
CA PRO A 622 -2.64 4.22 23.75
C PRO A 622 -2.51 3.06 24.73
N THR A 623 -3.65 2.55 25.20
CA THR A 623 -3.75 1.21 25.81
C THR A 623 -3.91 0.18 24.69
N ILE A 624 -3.20 -0.94 24.76
CA ILE A 624 -3.27 -2.03 23.78
C ILE A 624 -3.86 -3.28 24.44
N ILE A 625 -4.98 -3.78 23.92
CA ILE A 625 -5.43 -5.15 24.14
C ILE A 625 -4.93 -5.98 22.96
N HIS A 626 -4.13 -7.01 23.23
CA HIS A 626 -3.51 -7.83 22.21
C HIS A 626 -4.02 -9.27 22.30
N PHE A 627 -4.88 -9.66 21.36
CA PHE A 627 -5.35 -11.04 21.17
C PHE A 627 -4.34 -11.82 20.36
N VAL A 628 -4.11 -13.07 20.76
CA VAL A 628 -3.21 -14.00 20.05
C VAL A 628 -4.00 -15.21 19.55
N LEU A 629 -3.58 -15.79 18.43
CA LEU A 629 -4.14 -17.02 17.92
C LEU A 629 -3.73 -18.22 18.79
N ALA A 630 -4.62 -18.68 19.66
CA ALA A 630 -4.36 -19.81 20.55
C ALA A 630 -5.65 -20.57 20.90
N ASN A 631 -5.62 -21.91 20.77
CA ASN A 631 -6.72 -22.80 21.13
C ASN A 631 -6.58 -23.27 22.59
N ILE A 632 -7.08 -22.45 23.53
CA ILE A 632 -6.98 -22.66 24.99
C ILE A 632 -8.31 -23.12 25.58
N ASN A 633 -9.20 -22.19 25.96
CA ASN A 633 -10.47 -22.56 26.58
C ASN A 633 -11.48 -23.09 25.55
N PHE A 634 -11.34 -22.72 24.28
CA PHE A 634 -12.22 -23.19 23.21
C PHE A 634 -12.29 -24.73 23.09
N ARG A 635 -11.21 -25.44 23.43
CA ARG A 635 -11.20 -26.91 23.54
C ARG A 635 -12.24 -27.45 24.51
N LYS A 636 -12.49 -26.72 25.60
CA LYS A 636 -13.35 -27.16 26.71
C LYS A 636 -14.74 -26.54 26.66
N TYR A 637 -14.89 -25.36 26.06
CA TYR A 637 -16.12 -24.56 26.08
C TYR A 637 -16.61 -24.26 24.67
N LYS A 638 -17.92 -24.31 24.46
CA LYS A 638 -18.56 -23.95 23.18
C LYS A 638 -19.01 -22.48 23.13
N ALA A 639 -19.25 -21.88 24.29
CA ALA A 639 -19.52 -20.46 24.47
C ALA A 639 -18.95 -20.03 25.84
N PRO A 640 -18.72 -18.73 26.09
CA PRO A 640 -18.21 -18.27 27.38
C PRO A 640 -19.01 -18.83 28.55
N GLY A 641 -18.33 -19.58 29.44
CA GLY A 641 -18.95 -20.24 30.60
C GLY A 641 -19.77 -21.51 30.29
N VAL A 642 -19.91 -21.93 29.03
CA VAL A 642 -20.71 -23.10 28.63
C VAL A 642 -19.80 -24.25 28.18
N PRO A 643 -19.63 -25.32 29.00
CA PRO A 643 -18.75 -26.42 28.67
C PRO A 643 -19.28 -27.26 27.50
N ARG A 644 -18.38 -27.98 26.83
CA ARG A 644 -18.70 -28.99 25.81
C ARG A 644 -19.06 -30.30 26.50
N GLU A 645 -20.19 -30.89 26.12
CA GLU A 645 -20.74 -32.07 26.78
C GLU A 645 -20.51 -33.32 25.93
N THR A 646 -20.90 -33.28 24.65
CA THR A 646 -20.85 -34.45 23.77
C THR A 646 -19.43 -34.74 23.27
N LYS A 647 -19.21 -35.97 22.75
CA LYS A 647 -17.90 -36.35 22.20
C LYS A 647 -17.60 -35.57 20.92
N GLU A 648 -18.61 -35.38 20.08
CA GLU A 648 -18.53 -34.65 18.81
C GLU A 648 -18.18 -33.18 19.04
N GLU A 649 -18.78 -32.54 20.06
CA GLU A 649 -18.45 -31.16 20.43
C GLU A 649 -16.97 -31.02 20.83
N LYS A 650 -16.43 -32.00 21.56
CA LYS A 650 -15.03 -32.01 22.01
C LYS A 650 -14.07 -32.25 20.84
N GLU A 651 -14.36 -33.24 20.00
CA GLU A 651 -13.57 -33.55 18.79
C GLU A 651 -13.52 -32.38 17.79
N MET A 652 -14.59 -31.59 17.70
CA MET A 652 -14.62 -30.40 16.84
C MET A 652 -13.55 -29.37 17.28
N ALA A 653 -13.39 -29.17 18.59
CA ALA A 653 -12.49 -28.16 19.14
C ALA A 653 -11.08 -28.68 19.50
N ASP A 654 -10.86 -29.99 19.43
CA ASP A 654 -9.57 -30.61 19.69
C ASP A 654 -8.72 -30.63 18.40
N PHE A 655 -7.96 -29.56 18.20
CA PHE A 655 -7.03 -29.41 17.09
C PHE A 655 -5.93 -28.41 17.45
N ASP A 656 -4.75 -28.61 16.89
CA ASP A 656 -3.63 -27.70 17.00
C ASP A 656 -3.58 -26.76 15.79
N ILE A 657 -3.03 -25.56 15.96
CA ILE A 657 -2.89 -24.60 14.85
C ILE A 657 -1.57 -24.83 14.11
N PHE A 658 -0.47 -24.90 14.85
CA PHE A 658 0.91 -24.91 14.36
C PHE A 658 1.63 -26.24 14.65
N ASP A 659 1.23 -26.99 15.68
CA ASP A 659 1.89 -28.25 16.06
C ASP A 659 1.56 -29.42 15.11
N ASP A 660 0.46 -29.33 14.36
CA ASP A 660 0.04 -30.35 13.40
C ASP A 660 0.80 -30.20 12.07
N PRO A 661 1.63 -31.18 11.65
CA PRO A 661 2.36 -31.12 10.39
C PRO A 661 1.46 -31.19 9.15
N GLU A 662 0.23 -31.71 9.29
CA GLU A 662 -0.79 -31.70 8.24
C GLU A 662 -1.78 -30.55 8.42
N SER A 663 -1.44 -29.57 9.27
CA SER A 663 -2.32 -28.45 9.59
C SER A 663 -2.79 -27.75 8.31
N PRO A 664 -4.11 -27.63 8.10
CA PRO A 664 -4.64 -26.84 7.00
C PRO A 664 -4.38 -25.34 7.22
N PHE A 665 -3.87 -24.95 8.39
CA PHE A 665 -3.59 -23.58 8.80
C PHE A 665 -2.14 -23.17 8.55
N SER A 666 -1.46 -23.79 7.57
CA SER A 666 -0.18 -23.28 7.06
C SER A 666 -0.38 -22.02 6.24
N THR A 667 0.55 -21.06 6.34
CA THR A 667 0.51 -19.80 5.60
C THR A 667 0.47 -19.99 4.08
N PHE A 668 1.08 -21.07 3.55
CA PHE A 668 1.05 -21.37 2.12
C PHE A 668 -0.24 -22.05 1.65
N ASN A 669 -1.13 -22.46 2.55
CA ASN A 669 -2.36 -23.14 2.17
C ASN A 669 -3.46 -22.12 1.84
N PHE A 670 -4.06 -22.29 0.65
CA PHE A 670 -5.15 -21.46 0.14
C PHE A 670 -6.50 -22.20 0.05
N GLN A 671 -6.53 -23.51 0.35
CA GLN A 671 -7.74 -24.31 0.32
C GLN A 671 -8.16 -24.66 1.75
N TYR A 672 -9.39 -24.30 2.13
CA TYR A 672 -9.91 -24.55 3.47
C TYR A 672 -11.19 -25.36 3.41
N PRO A 673 -11.14 -26.67 3.74
CA PRO A 673 -12.33 -27.45 3.96
C PRO A 673 -13.26 -26.77 4.97
N ASN A 674 -14.57 -26.91 4.82
CA ASN A 674 -15.56 -26.26 5.69
C ASN A 674 -15.30 -26.53 7.18
N GLN A 675 -14.80 -27.71 7.54
CA GLN A 675 -14.44 -28.03 8.92
C GLN A 675 -13.24 -27.22 9.42
N ALA A 676 -12.19 -27.08 8.60
CA ALA A 676 -11.02 -26.26 8.95
C ALA A 676 -11.42 -24.78 9.08
N PHE A 677 -12.23 -24.29 8.13
CA PHE A 677 -12.80 -22.95 8.20
C PHE A 677 -13.56 -22.73 9.52
N LYS A 678 -14.56 -23.57 9.81
CA LYS A 678 -15.37 -23.48 11.04
C LYS A 678 -14.54 -23.60 12.31
N ARG A 679 -13.58 -24.52 12.37
CA ARG A 679 -12.74 -24.71 13.57
C ARG A 679 -12.04 -23.45 14.00
N LEU A 680 -11.29 -22.88 13.06
CA LEU A 680 -10.53 -21.71 13.36
C LEU A 680 -11.52 -20.54 13.53
N HIS A 681 -12.63 -20.49 12.78
CA HIS A 681 -13.65 -19.44 12.84
C HIS A 681 -14.47 -19.40 14.13
N ASP A 682 -14.74 -20.54 14.72
CA ASP A 682 -15.41 -20.59 16.00
C ASP A 682 -14.39 -20.27 17.12
N LEU A 683 -13.11 -20.63 16.92
CA LEU A 683 -12.04 -20.39 17.89
C LEU A 683 -11.87 -18.90 18.24
N MET A 684 -11.60 -18.01 17.28
CA MET A 684 -11.39 -16.60 17.67
C MET A 684 -12.69 -15.85 17.95
N HIS A 685 -13.83 -16.35 17.47
CA HIS A 685 -15.13 -15.82 17.85
C HIS A 685 -15.34 -16.08 19.34
N PHE A 686 -15.11 -17.32 19.76
CA PHE A 686 -15.10 -17.69 21.16
C PHE A 686 -14.07 -16.89 21.96
N ASN A 687 -12.80 -16.83 21.56
CA ASN A 687 -11.76 -16.12 22.32
C ASN A 687 -12.12 -14.63 22.49
N THR A 688 -12.70 -14.00 21.47
CA THR A 688 -13.14 -12.60 21.55
C THR A 688 -14.28 -12.42 22.55
N LEU A 689 -15.32 -13.26 22.46
CA LEU A 689 -16.47 -13.19 23.37
C LEU A 689 -16.08 -13.54 24.81
N ASN A 690 -15.18 -14.51 24.99
CA ASN A 690 -14.70 -14.96 26.29
C ASN A 690 -13.91 -13.86 27.03
N ASN A 691 -13.40 -12.86 26.31
CA ASN A 691 -12.66 -11.73 26.87
C ASN A 691 -13.42 -10.39 26.71
N ILE A 692 -14.74 -10.41 26.52
CA ILE A 692 -15.54 -9.19 26.35
C ILE A 692 -15.45 -8.25 27.57
N ASP A 693 -15.34 -8.80 28.77
CA ASP A 693 -15.19 -8.03 30.01
C ASP A 693 -13.87 -7.24 30.04
N VAL A 694 -12.79 -7.81 29.52
CA VAL A 694 -11.48 -7.14 29.39
C VAL A 694 -11.61 -5.92 28.49
N ILE A 695 -12.31 -6.07 27.35
CA ILE A 695 -12.58 -4.99 26.42
C ILE A 695 -13.44 -3.90 27.08
N GLN A 696 -14.52 -4.28 27.76
CA GLN A 696 -15.39 -3.33 28.45
C GLN A 696 -14.63 -2.52 29.50
N ASN A 697 -13.79 -3.18 30.30
CA ASN A 697 -13.01 -2.51 31.35
C ASN A 697 -12.00 -1.52 30.74
N ALA A 698 -11.29 -1.88 29.67
CA ALA A 698 -10.39 -0.96 29.00
C ALA A 698 -11.11 0.23 28.35
N ILE A 699 -12.33 0.04 27.86
CA ILE A 699 -13.18 1.15 27.36
C ILE A 699 -13.51 2.11 28.51
N VAL A 700 -13.93 1.58 29.66
CA VAL A 700 -14.24 2.41 30.86
C VAL A 700 -13.02 3.23 31.27
N GLU A 701 -11.86 2.59 31.39
CA GLU A 701 -10.61 3.28 31.73
C GLU A 701 -10.22 4.34 30.69
N SER A 702 -10.44 4.06 29.39
CA SER A 702 -10.18 5.03 28.31
C SER A 702 -11.11 6.25 28.40
N ILE A 703 -12.37 6.06 28.80
CA ILE A 703 -13.32 7.16 29.04
C ILE A 703 -12.84 8.00 30.23
N GLU A 704 -12.42 7.37 31.32
CA GLU A 704 -11.89 8.07 32.49
C GLU A 704 -10.63 8.87 32.15
N TYR A 705 -9.69 8.28 31.41
CA TYR A 705 -8.49 8.95 30.92
C TYR A 705 -8.84 10.18 30.07
N ARG A 706 -9.78 10.07 29.13
CA ARG A 706 -10.24 11.18 28.28
C ARG A 706 -10.87 12.33 29.06
N ARG A 707 -11.56 12.03 30.16
CA ARG A 707 -12.13 13.07 31.04
C ARG A 707 -11.05 13.87 31.75
N GLN A 708 -9.99 13.20 32.19
CA GLN A 708 -8.85 13.84 32.86
C GLN A 708 -7.94 14.55 31.85
N ASN A 709 -7.84 14.01 30.62
CA ASN A 709 -7.00 14.49 29.55
C ASN A 709 -7.81 14.72 28.26
N PRO A 710 -8.54 15.85 28.15
CA PRO A 710 -9.25 16.20 26.93
C PRO A 710 -8.24 16.33 25.77
N SER A 711 -8.53 15.69 24.63
CA SER A 711 -7.63 15.71 23.46
C SER A 711 -7.22 17.12 23.09
N ARG A 712 -5.91 17.38 22.97
CA ARG A 712 -5.38 18.60 22.33
C ARG A 712 -5.34 18.51 20.80
N CYS A 713 -5.53 17.30 20.25
CA CYS A 713 -5.24 17.03 18.84
C CYS A 713 -6.44 17.28 17.93
N SER A 714 -6.76 18.54 17.71
CA SER A 714 -7.20 19.00 16.40
C SER A 714 -6.13 19.92 15.86
N VAL A 715 -5.10 19.37 15.22
CA VAL A 715 -4.15 20.19 14.48
C VAL A 715 -4.93 20.78 13.31
N SER A 716 -5.37 22.04 13.44
CA SER A 716 -5.89 22.81 12.31
C SER A 716 -4.74 23.16 11.36
N LEU A 717 -5.06 23.44 10.08
CA LEU A 717 -4.08 23.99 9.14
C LEU A 717 -3.39 25.24 9.70
N SER A 718 -4.14 26.09 10.43
CA SER A 718 -3.59 27.27 11.11
C SER A 718 -2.53 26.94 12.17
N ASN A 719 -2.64 25.80 12.87
CA ASN A 719 -1.62 25.34 13.83
C ASN A 719 -0.34 24.86 13.15
N VAL A 720 -0.42 24.42 11.88
CA VAL A 720 0.73 24.04 11.05
C VAL A 720 1.38 25.27 10.41
N GLU A 721 0.56 26.19 9.91
CA GLU A 721 1.01 27.43 9.26
C GLU A 721 1.66 28.40 10.25
N ALA A 722 1.06 28.62 11.43
CA ALA A 722 1.65 29.47 12.47
C ALA A 722 3.06 29.00 12.86
N ARG A 723 3.34 27.70 12.80
CA ARG A 723 4.65 27.10 13.14
C ARG A 723 5.70 27.23 12.05
N ARG A 724 5.31 27.30 10.77
CA ARG A 724 6.24 27.66 9.67
C ARG A 724 6.85 29.04 9.89
N PHE A 725 6.09 29.97 10.47
CA PHE A 725 6.59 31.31 10.82
C PHE A 725 7.54 31.29 12.02
N PHE A 726 7.24 30.52 13.08
CA PHE A 726 8.12 30.40 14.25
C PHE A 726 9.50 29.80 13.91
N ASN A 727 9.58 28.81 13.03
CA ASN A 727 10.88 28.21 12.66
C ASN A 727 11.74 29.14 11.79
N LYS A 728 11.14 30.06 11.02
CA LYS A 728 11.90 31.10 10.29
C LYS A 728 12.56 32.12 11.22
N GLU A 729 11.95 32.42 12.37
CA GLU A 729 12.54 33.34 13.35
C GLU A 729 13.72 32.72 14.11
N PHE A 730 13.72 31.41 14.35
CA PHE A 730 14.82 30.72 15.03
C PHE A 730 16.05 30.52 14.15
N LEU A 731 15.88 30.31 12.83
CA LEU A 731 17.00 30.22 11.87
C LEU A 731 17.64 31.58 11.55
N ASN A 732 16.98 32.69 11.86
CA ASN A 732 17.46 34.05 11.58
C ASN A 732 18.06 34.77 12.80
N LYS A 733 18.28 34.07 13.93
CA LYS A 733 19.07 34.65 15.03
C LYS A 733 20.56 34.46 14.75
N PRO A 734 21.34 35.54 14.60
CA PRO A 734 22.78 35.40 14.49
C PRO A 734 23.31 34.82 15.81
N THR A 735 24.04 33.71 15.72
CA THR A 735 24.82 33.16 16.83
C THR A 735 25.71 34.26 17.41
N ALA A 736 25.49 34.62 18.68
CA ALA A 736 26.34 35.52 19.44
C ALA A 736 27.54 34.78 20.02
#